data_AF-A0A7Y5KXM3-F1
#
_entry.id   AF-A0A7Y5KXM3-F1
#
_cell.length_a   1.000
_cell.length_b   1.000
_cell.length_c   1.000
_cell.angle_alpha   90.00
_cell.angle_beta   90.00
_cell.angle_gamma   90.00
#
_symmetry.space_group_name_H-M   'P 1'
#
loop_
_entity.id
_entity.type
_entity.pdbx_description
1 polymer ?
#
loop_
_entity_poly.entity_id
_entity_poly.type
_entity_poly.pdbx_seq_one_letter_code
_entity_poly.pdbx_strand_id
1 'polypeptide(L)'
;MIGISRAPSLRHHGRETTDRLQALVDLCDGNSAHDLDREERFPSANVLCDLADALRELARGERRRAAVRVRLYDEPCEIGIERAGDALYLSLYSGGAQPVVHLFERRVAGADLARRLVRELDRRRAGVAPREAERIVSAMNGLQACVFTPEPTAFDVEAVPVESLEELPFSLSGELLLRHSSSAPAASSASILRTDLLGLLARGRIRVTAFEHTRELSDVHLYLVAEQLARFAVDALEAYAAGRPIWRKTQVGGAVLGVRLLTRAEGDPRLALTLGPAPSSGRLESWTFPALEVGAFARAVIDLGRSLARTIVRRDRSQTHNLRLVEFRANLREIAEMCREMSRADVVINESPESYRAYAREAAPREGSSAASGRVRFEPKWTAAVPSIDLRATFQCGDAFVVGSTREMSCIDRKTGTIAWTRPVAKGVSVLTPCGIARFDTEGNLTLLDIASGETKNTMRLLPRVGAPVTGAVVSSPGLPRMLVISEGKRHLVGVDLEAGEVLWRYAARRAGTFRLRRAGRLVIVSSGEQALTAIDVVGGNVVWRYCDRLRFAHVATVADDSLFALAGDGAFVSRGGTRLCHLDPWSGSARWSVSLREGARPIAAPLVARNNVLVATLGGRGTRLTAFDKKSGEVVFERDACVGAAAPLIVDDVAVLNSESGELIAIDASDGSIRYRHVFAEGFDGDRPRRLEPVLRSGALFVPQSAVHVLRPSDGTLLGSVATDLVPDLVRVDERCDVYVAEESGHIQAFSGAARTQPTHLRLVRS
;
A
#
# COMPACT_ATOMS: atom_id res chain seq x y z
N MET A 1 -3.33 -22.02 20.62
CA MET A 1 -2.34 -23.11 20.52
C MET A 1 -1.32 -22.68 19.48
N ILE A 2 -0.14 -22.29 19.95
CA ILE A 2 0.82 -21.47 19.20
C ILE A 2 1.63 -22.38 18.27
N GLY A 3 1.52 -22.16 16.96
CA GLY A 3 2.38 -22.78 15.96
C GLY A 3 3.79 -22.22 16.10
N ILE A 4 4.63 -22.92 16.85
CA ILE A 4 6.08 -22.76 16.80
C ILE A 4 6.50 -23.25 15.42
N SER A 5 6.68 -22.33 14.48
CA SER A 5 7.47 -22.60 13.28
C SER A 5 8.86 -23.00 13.77
N ARG A 6 9.15 -24.31 13.71
CA ARG A 6 10.50 -24.81 13.92
C ARG A 6 11.34 -24.21 12.79
N ALA A 7 12.21 -23.27 13.14
CA ALA A 7 13.30 -22.86 12.27
C ALA A 7 14.01 -24.13 11.76
N PRO A 8 14.33 -24.22 10.46
CA PRO A 8 15.14 -25.32 9.96
C PRO A 8 16.44 -25.39 10.76
N SER A 9 16.96 -26.60 10.94
CA SER A 9 18.10 -26.93 11.78
C SER A 9 19.38 -26.14 11.42
N LEU A 10 19.50 -24.92 11.95
CA LEU A 10 20.63 -24.00 11.83
C LEU A 10 21.97 -24.57 12.35
N ARG A 11 21.96 -25.66 13.12
CA ARG A 11 23.16 -26.18 13.79
C ARG A 11 24.17 -26.82 12.83
N HIS A 12 23.74 -27.45 11.75
CA HIS A 12 24.67 -28.05 10.76
C HIS A 12 25.21 -27.00 9.78
N HIS A 13 24.35 -26.09 9.30
CA HIS A 13 24.72 -25.00 8.39
C HIS A 13 25.64 -23.95 9.04
N GLY A 14 25.49 -23.73 10.36
CA GLY A 14 26.30 -22.75 11.09
C GLY A 14 27.80 -23.08 11.11
N ARG A 15 28.17 -24.36 11.25
CA ARG A 15 29.59 -24.77 11.33
C ARG A 15 30.30 -24.63 9.98
N GLU A 16 29.60 -24.97 8.92
CA GLU A 16 30.08 -24.98 7.54
C GLU A 16 30.13 -23.56 6.94
N THR A 17 29.17 -22.70 7.32
CA THR A 17 29.20 -21.25 7.07
C THR A 17 30.33 -20.57 7.84
N THR A 18 30.57 -20.97 9.09
CA THR A 18 31.71 -20.51 9.88
C THR A 18 33.03 -20.94 9.24
N ASP A 19 33.14 -22.16 8.70
CA ASP A 19 34.34 -22.66 8.02
C ASP A 19 34.65 -21.92 6.70
N ARG A 20 33.63 -21.57 5.90
CA ARG A 20 33.83 -20.76 4.67
C ARG A 20 34.09 -19.29 4.96
N LEU A 21 33.42 -18.73 5.98
CA LEU A 21 33.74 -17.41 6.53
C LEU A 21 35.19 -17.38 7.03
N GLN A 22 35.60 -18.42 7.75
CA GLN A 22 36.97 -18.58 8.24
C GLN A 22 37.94 -18.75 7.08
N ALA A 23 37.62 -19.51 6.02
CA ALA A 23 38.48 -19.61 4.83
C ALA A 23 38.66 -18.27 4.09
N LEU A 24 37.60 -17.46 4.00
CA LEU A 24 37.66 -16.09 3.50
C LEU A 24 38.49 -15.18 4.41
N VAL A 25 38.34 -15.32 5.73
CA VAL A 25 39.15 -14.61 6.74
C VAL A 25 40.62 -15.07 6.69
N ASP A 26 40.89 -16.34 6.47
CA ASP A 26 42.23 -16.94 6.40
C ASP A 26 42.97 -16.52 5.13
N LEU A 27 42.26 -16.42 3.99
CA LEU A 27 42.76 -15.78 2.77
C LEU A 27 43.25 -14.35 3.08
N CYS A 28 42.59 -13.66 4.01
CA CYS A 28 42.91 -12.31 4.46
C CYS A 28 44.02 -12.27 5.52
N ASP A 29 44.06 -13.22 6.46
CA ASP A 29 44.91 -13.18 7.67
C ASP A 29 46.28 -13.85 7.52
N GLY A 30 46.45 -14.81 6.61
CA GLY A 30 47.77 -15.41 6.32
C GLY A 30 48.33 -16.31 7.40
N ASN A 31 47.51 -16.61 8.41
CA ASN A 31 47.90 -17.40 9.56
C ASN A 31 47.14 -18.73 9.55
N SER A 32 47.49 -19.61 8.62
CA SER A 32 47.18 -21.03 8.78
C SER A 32 48.07 -21.90 7.89
N ALA A 33 48.98 -22.60 8.57
CA ALA A 33 49.59 -23.85 8.12
C ALA A 33 48.60 -25.03 8.19
N HIS A 34 47.29 -24.78 7.98
CA HIS A 34 46.27 -25.81 7.91
C HIS A 34 45.93 -26.09 6.46
N ASP A 35 46.00 -27.38 6.10
CA ASP A 35 45.78 -27.95 4.77
C ASP A 35 44.75 -27.21 3.91
N LEU A 36 45.25 -26.71 2.78
CA LEU A 36 44.49 -26.10 1.69
C LEU A 36 43.85 -27.14 0.75
N ASP A 37 43.81 -28.42 1.15
CA ASP A 37 43.42 -29.58 0.32
C ASP A 37 41.90 -29.84 0.22
N ARG A 38 41.04 -28.84 0.45
CA ARG A 38 39.59 -28.97 0.22
C ARG A 38 39.08 -27.88 -0.70
N GLU A 39 38.96 -28.20 -1.99
CA GLU A 39 38.45 -27.34 -3.07
C GLU A 39 37.07 -26.70 -2.77
N GLU A 40 36.29 -27.27 -1.84
CA GLU A 40 34.92 -26.85 -1.52
C GLU A 40 34.79 -25.59 -0.62
N ARG A 41 35.89 -25.02 -0.11
CA ARG A 41 35.84 -23.89 0.86
C ARG A 41 35.96 -22.47 0.27
N PHE A 42 36.36 -22.33 -0.98
CA PHE A 42 36.71 -21.02 -1.57
C PHE A 42 35.70 -20.52 -2.60
N PRO A 43 35.59 -19.18 -2.83
CA PRO A 43 34.74 -18.60 -3.87
C PRO A 43 35.09 -19.12 -5.27
N SER A 44 34.13 -19.10 -6.21
CA SER A 44 34.40 -19.47 -7.61
C SER A 44 35.55 -18.67 -8.22
N ALA A 45 36.23 -19.21 -9.23
CA ALA A 45 37.32 -18.51 -9.93
C ALA A 45 36.88 -17.13 -10.48
N ASN A 46 35.61 -17.01 -10.89
CA ASN A 46 35.03 -15.73 -11.32
C ASN A 46 34.99 -14.68 -10.19
N VAL A 47 34.63 -15.08 -8.97
CA VAL A 47 34.63 -14.17 -7.80
C VAL A 47 36.05 -13.72 -7.44
N LEU A 48 37.04 -14.62 -7.55
CA LEU A 48 38.44 -14.26 -7.36
C LEU A 48 38.94 -13.28 -8.42
N CYS A 49 38.48 -13.42 -9.68
CA CYS A 49 38.75 -12.44 -10.73
C CYS A 49 38.07 -11.10 -10.46
N ASP A 50 36.80 -11.08 -10.02
CA ASP A 50 36.10 -9.84 -9.65
C ASP A 50 36.82 -9.12 -8.49
N LEU A 51 37.35 -9.88 -7.52
CA LEU A 51 38.18 -9.37 -6.44
C LEU A 51 39.52 -8.81 -6.93
N ALA A 52 40.15 -9.48 -7.88
CA ALA A 52 41.38 -9.02 -8.52
C ALA A 52 41.18 -7.69 -9.27
N ASP A 53 40.09 -7.59 -10.06
CA ASP A 53 39.70 -6.35 -10.74
C ASP A 53 39.45 -5.23 -9.73
N ALA A 54 38.76 -5.53 -8.63
CA ALA A 54 38.50 -4.57 -7.58
C ALA A 54 39.78 -4.03 -6.92
N LEU A 55 40.73 -4.91 -6.61
CA LEU A 55 42.02 -4.53 -6.05
C LEU A 55 42.85 -3.70 -7.02
N ARG A 56 42.79 -3.99 -8.32
CA ARG A 56 43.49 -3.21 -9.35
C ARG A 56 42.98 -1.78 -9.42
N GLU A 57 41.66 -1.58 -9.41
CA GLU A 57 41.05 -0.24 -9.39
C GLU A 57 41.43 0.53 -8.11
N LEU A 58 41.46 -0.15 -6.96
CA LEU A 58 41.89 0.43 -5.68
C LEU A 58 43.38 0.79 -5.69
N ALA A 59 44.24 -0.06 -6.24
CA ALA A 59 45.68 0.18 -6.34
C ALA A 59 46.02 1.38 -7.23
N ARG A 60 45.28 1.57 -8.33
CA ARG A 60 45.41 2.73 -9.23
C ARG A 60 44.82 4.02 -8.66
N GLY A 61 44.04 3.94 -7.58
CA GLY A 61 43.36 5.09 -6.99
C GLY A 61 42.13 5.56 -7.80
N GLU A 62 41.62 4.73 -8.72
CA GLU A 62 40.40 5.02 -9.50
C GLU A 62 39.16 5.10 -8.57
N ARG A 63 39.19 4.35 -7.45
CA ARG A 63 38.24 4.42 -6.34
C ARG A 63 38.94 4.10 -5.02
N ARG A 64 38.36 4.53 -3.89
CA ARG A 64 38.85 4.20 -2.52
C ARG A 64 38.13 3.01 -1.87
N ARG A 65 36.94 2.67 -2.36
CA ARG A 65 36.15 1.53 -1.88
C ARG A 65 35.62 0.71 -3.04
N ALA A 66 35.50 -0.60 -2.81
CA ALA A 66 34.88 -1.55 -3.72
C ALA A 66 34.06 -2.57 -2.92
N ALA A 67 33.01 -3.11 -3.53
CA ALA A 67 32.24 -4.22 -2.98
C ALA A 67 32.13 -5.31 -4.05
N VAL A 68 32.47 -6.55 -3.68
CA VAL A 68 32.41 -7.72 -4.55
C VAL A 68 31.38 -8.69 -4.00
N ARG A 69 30.42 -9.10 -4.83
CA ARG A 69 29.36 -10.03 -4.41
C ARG A 69 29.88 -11.45 -4.38
N VAL A 70 29.58 -12.15 -3.29
CA VAL A 70 29.95 -13.54 -3.06
C VAL A 70 28.71 -14.29 -2.60
N ARG A 71 28.52 -15.51 -3.09
CA ARG A 71 27.48 -16.41 -2.57
C ARG A 71 28.08 -17.28 -1.47
N LEU A 72 27.60 -17.09 -0.25
CA LEU A 72 27.83 -18.01 0.86
C LEU A 72 26.54 -18.83 1.01
N TYR A 73 26.52 -20.04 0.45
CA TYR A 73 25.30 -20.87 0.33
C TYR A 73 24.19 -20.15 -0.46
N ASP A 74 22.94 -20.19 0.03
CA ASP A 74 21.77 -19.54 -0.54
C ASP A 74 21.68 -18.03 -0.21
N GLU A 75 22.63 -17.49 0.58
CA GLU A 75 22.61 -16.08 0.97
C GLU A 75 23.64 -15.23 0.20
N PRO A 76 23.19 -14.15 -0.50
CA PRO A 76 24.10 -13.21 -1.14
C PRO A 76 24.82 -12.34 -0.09
N CYS A 77 26.14 -12.41 -0.10
CA CYS A 77 27.03 -11.60 0.74
C CYS A 77 27.91 -10.69 -0.12
N GLU A 78 28.54 -9.71 0.50
CA GLU A 78 29.46 -8.77 -0.15
C GLU A 78 30.76 -8.67 0.64
N ILE A 79 31.89 -8.75 -0.07
CA ILE A 79 33.22 -8.39 0.44
C ILE A 79 33.44 -6.92 0.11
N GLY A 80 33.37 -6.09 1.14
CA GLY A 80 33.76 -4.69 1.08
C GLY A 80 35.27 -4.53 1.28
N ILE A 81 35.89 -3.71 0.46
CA ILE A 81 37.31 -3.39 0.51
C ILE A 81 37.46 -1.88 0.52
N GLU A 82 38.14 -1.35 1.52
CA GLU A 82 38.51 0.06 1.61
C GLU A 82 40.03 0.20 1.68
N ARG A 83 40.62 1.00 0.79
CA ARG A 83 42.06 1.28 0.80
C ARG A 83 42.36 2.48 1.70
N ALA A 84 43.35 2.34 2.56
CA ALA A 84 43.98 3.47 3.25
C ALA A 84 45.51 3.30 3.23
N GLY A 85 46.20 4.12 2.42
CA GLY A 85 47.64 4.00 2.20
C GLY A 85 48.04 2.66 1.56
N ASP A 86 48.94 1.94 2.23
CA ASP A 86 49.45 0.61 1.85
C ASP A 86 48.57 -0.55 2.35
N ALA A 87 47.61 -0.24 3.23
CA ALA A 87 46.71 -1.20 3.85
C ALA A 87 45.33 -1.21 3.17
N LEU A 88 44.71 -2.39 3.22
CA LEU A 88 43.32 -2.62 2.85
C LEU A 88 42.54 -3.02 4.11
N TYR A 89 41.31 -2.54 4.21
CA TYR A 89 40.37 -2.89 5.26
C TYR A 89 39.25 -3.72 4.64
N LEU A 90 39.14 -4.95 5.09
CA LEU A 90 38.20 -5.92 4.56
C LEU A 90 37.01 -6.08 5.50
N SER A 91 35.82 -5.99 4.91
CA SER A 91 34.53 -6.17 5.59
C SER A 91 33.73 -7.22 4.85
N LEU A 92 33.00 -8.06 5.57
CA LEU A 92 32.14 -9.08 5.00
C LEU A 92 30.77 -8.96 5.62
N TYR A 93 29.77 -8.73 4.78
CA TYR A 93 28.41 -8.43 5.23
C TYR A 93 27.34 -8.93 4.25
N SER A 94 26.12 -9.08 4.75
CA SER A 94 24.93 -9.43 3.98
C SER A 94 24.00 -8.21 3.88
N GLY A 95 23.64 -7.80 2.66
CA GLY A 95 22.93 -6.53 2.40
C GLY A 95 21.40 -6.57 2.53
N GLY A 96 20.81 -7.72 2.85
CA GLY A 96 19.36 -7.94 2.84
C GLY A 96 18.54 -7.09 3.84
N ALA A 97 17.25 -7.44 3.96
CA ALA A 97 16.33 -6.75 4.86
C ALA A 97 16.84 -6.72 6.31
N GLN A 98 17.45 -7.81 6.80
CA GLN A 98 18.16 -7.85 8.06
C GLN A 98 19.66 -7.98 7.78
N PRO A 99 20.41 -6.87 7.76
CA PRO A 99 21.82 -6.91 7.42
C PRO A 99 22.63 -7.56 8.55
N VAL A 100 23.58 -8.41 8.18
CA VAL A 100 24.50 -9.07 9.10
C VAL A 100 25.92 -8.68 8.74
N VAL A 101 26.70 -8.24 9.71
CA VAL A 101 28.13 -7.94 9.53
C VAL A 101 28.91 -9.08 10.17
N HIS A 102 29.59 -9.87 9.35
CA HIS A 102 30.36 -11.04 9.76
C HIS A 102 31.79 -10.66 10.13
N LEU A 103 32.39 -9.74 9.36
CA LEU A 103 33.72 -9.17 9.57
C LEU A 103 33.66 -7.67 9.25
N PHE A 104 34.38 -6.84 10.01
CA PHE A 104 34.44 -5.41 9.74
C PHE A 104 35.85 -4.87 9.91
N GLU A 105 36.32 -4.12 8.90
CA GLU A 105 37.59 -3.39 8.88
C GLU A 105 38.81 -4.23 9.33
N ARG A 106 38.91 -5.47 8.86
CA ARG A 106 40.11 -6.28 9.08
C ARG A 106 41.26 -5.74 8.23
N ARG A 107 42.33 -5.28 8.88
CA ARG A 107 43.51 -4.73 8.19
C ARG A 107 44.34 -5.85 7.53
N VAL A 108 44.62 -5.69 6.24
CA VAL A 108 45.48 -6.58 5.43
C VAL A 108 46.43 -5.72 4.60
N ALA A 109 47.68 -6.16 4.41
CA ALA A 109 48.59 -5.49 3.48
C ALA A 109 48.14 -5.74 2.02
N GLY A 110 47.98 -4.68 1.23
CA GLY A 110 47.45 -4.82 -0.15
C GLY A 110 48.31 -5.74 -1.03
N ALA A 111 49.63 -5.63 -0.89
CA ALA A 111 50.59 -6.47 -1.60
C ALA A 111 50.49 -7.96 -1.21
N ASP A 112 50.19 -8.27 0.06
CA ASP A 112 50.03 -9.65 0.52
C ASP A 112 48.76 -10.28 -0.05
N LEU A 113 47.64 -9.54 -0.03
CA LEU A 113 46.38 -10.02 -0.59
C LEU A 113 46.51 -10.27 -2.10
N ALA A 114 47.14 -9.34 -2.84
CA ALA A 114 47.40 -9.50 -4.27
C ALA A 114 48.25 -10.76 -4.56
N ARG A 115 49.34 -10.98 -3.81
CA ARG A 115 50.17 -12.19 -3.94
C ARG A 115 49.40 -13.48 -3.69
N ARG A 116 48.52 -13.50 -2.67
CA ARG A 116 47.71 -14.68 -2.34
C ARG A 116 46.68 -14.98 -3.43
N LEU A 117 46.02 -13.96 -3.97
CA LEU A 117 45.08 -14.13 -5.07
C LEU A 117 45.76 -14.64 -6.33
N VAL A 118 46.95 -14.13 -6.66
CA VAL A 118 47.74 -14.65 -7.80
C VAL A 118 48.06 -16.13 -7.62
N ARG A 119 48.49 -16.56 -6.42
CA ARG A 119 48.77 -17.98 -6.13
C ARG A 119 47.53 -18.86 -6.27
N GLU A 120 46.39 -18.40 -5.77
CA GLU A 120 45.14 -19.17 -5.80
C GLU A 120 44.52 -19.24 -7.21
N LEU A 121 44.61 -18.15 -7.98
CA LEU A 121 44.21 -18.09 -9.37
C LEU A 121 45.08 -19.02 -10.25
N ASP A 122 46.39 -19.07 -10.01
CA ASP A 122 47.32 -19.93 -10.75
C ASP A 122 47.02 -21.43 -10.51
N ARG A 123 46.73 -21.82 -9.25
CA ARG A 123 46.32 -23.20 -8.92
C ARG A 123 45.07 -23.64 -9.68
N ARG A 124 44.08 -22.77 -9.82
CA ARG A 124 42.79 -23.08 -10.47
C ARG A 124 42.85 -23.04 -11.98
N ARG A 125 43.85 -22.39 -12.56
CA ARG A 125 44.00 -22.20 -14.01
C ARG A 125 43.95 -23.51 -14.79
N ALA A 126 44.51 -24.59 -14.24
CA ALA A 126 44.62 -25.88 -14.93
C ALA A 126 43.30 -26.67 -15.02
N GLY A 127 42.30 -26.35 -14.19
CA GLY A 127 41.06 -27.13 -14.06
C GLY A 127 39.80 -26.47 -14.60
N VAL A 128 39.91 -25.33 -15.28
CA VAL A 128 38.76 -24.53 -15.75
C VAL A 128 38.68 -24.48 -17.29
N ALA A 129 37.52 -24.05 -17.82
CA ALA A 129 37.31 -23.91 -19.26
C ALA A 129 38.26 -22.86 -19.89
N PRO A 130 38.63 -22.97 -21.19
CA PRO A 130 39.61 -22.07 -21.82
C PRO A 130 39.33 -20.57 -21.65
N ARG A 131 38.06 -20.14 -21.77
CA ARG A 131 37.66 -18.74 -21.56
C ARG A 131 37.84 -18.27 -20.11
N GLU A 132 37.63 -19.16 -19.14
CA GLU A 132 37.84 -18.84 -17.73
C GLU A 132 39.34 -18.78 -17.43
N ALA A 133 40.16 -19.65 -18.04
CA ALA A 133 41.61 -19.60 -17.94
C ALA A 133 42.18 -18.28 -18.50
N GLU A 134 41.67 -17.78 -19.62
CA GLU A 134 42.05 -16.46 -20.18
C GLU A 134 41.72 -15.32 -19.21
N ARG A 135 40.53 -15.35 -18.60
CA ARG A 135 40.11 -14.35 -17.59
C ARG A 135 41.02 -14.38 -16.37
N ILE A 136 41.36 -15.59 -15.88
CA ILE A 136 42.29 -15.81 -14.77
C ILE A 136 43.66 -15.20 -15.07
N VAL A 137 44.22 -15.45 -16.26
CA VAL A 137 45.52 -14.90 -16.66
C VAL A 137 45.49 -13.36 -16.71
N SER A 138 44.43 -12.77 -17.28
CA SER A 138 44.24 -11.32 -17.31
C SER A 138 44.21 -10.71 -15.91
N ALA A 139 43.44 -11.32 -15.00
CA ALA A 139 43.34 -10.91 -13.59
C ALA A 139 44.69 -11.02 -12.86
N MET A 140 45.43 -12.10 -13.05
CA MET A 140 46.76 -12.31 -12.47
C MET A 140 47.76 -11.24 -12.93
N ASN A 141 47.82 -10.96 -14.23
CA ASN A 141 48.70 -9.92 -14.79
C ASN A 141 48.34 -8.53 -14.22
N GLY A 142 47.04 -8.25 -14.08
CA GLY A 142 46.55 -7.02 -13.47
C GLY A 142 46.99 -6.85 -12.01
N LEU A 143 46.92 -7.93 -11.22
CA LEU A 143 47.36 -7.93 -9.82
C LEU A 143 48.86 -7.79 -9.66
N GLN A 144 49.65 -8.44 -10.51
CA GLN A 144 51.12 -8.34 -10.47
C GLN A 144 51.62 -6.92 -10.77
N ALA A 145 50.86 -6.15 -11.54
CA ALA A 145 51.14 -4.74 -11.82
C ALA A 145 50.67 -3.76 -10.72
N CYS A 146 49.98 -4.24 -9.67
CA CYS A 146 49.46 -3.38 -8.61
C CYS A 146 50.59 -2.93 -7.65
N VAL A 147 50.66 -1.62 -7.41
CA VAL A 147 51.56 -1.02 -6.42
C VAL A 147 50.73 -0.32 -5.34
N PHE A 148 50.91 -0.74 -4.08
CA PHE A 148 50.28 -0.11 -2.92
C PHE A 148 51.30 0.80 -2.24
N THR A 149 51.32 2.07 -2.64
CA THR A 149 52.22 3.06 -2.06
C THR A 149 51.74 3.50 -0.67
N PRO A 150 52.66 3.66 0.31
CA PRO A 150 52.32 4.28 1.59
C PRO A 150 51.99 5.76 1.37
N GLU A 151 50.84 6.22 1.86
CA GLU A 151 50.44 7.63 1.84
C GLU A 151 50.91 8.32 3.14
N PRO A 152 51.51 9.53 3.08
CA PRO A 152 52.17 10.15 4.22
C PRO A 152 51.23 10.81 5.26
N THR A 153 49.92 10.57 5.24
CA THR A 153 48.98 11.08 6.25
C THR A 153 48.46 9.95 7.13
N ALA A 154 48.71 10.05 8.43
CA ALA A 154 48.05 9.25 9.45
C ALA A 154 46.54 9.38 9.28
N PHE A 155 45.88 8.27 8.90
CA PHE A 155 44.43 8.21 8.81
C PHE A 155 43.86 8.05 10.21
N ASP A 156 43.73 9.16 10.94
CA ASP A 156 43.07 9.16 12.23
C ASP A 156 41.58 8.81 12.04
N VAL A 157 41.16 7.74 12.69
CA VAL A 157 39.75 7.42 12.86
C VAL A 157 39.20 8.42 13.87
N GLU A 158 38.32 9.28 13.40
CA GLU A 158 37.77 10.36 14.21
C GLU A 158 36.46 9.92 14.86
N ALA A 159 36.35 10.17 16.15
CA ALA A 159 35.11 10.08 16.90
C ALA A 159 34.18 11.24 16.52
N VAL A 160 33.17 10.95 15.68
CA VAL A 160 32.20 11.95 15.22
C VAL A 160 30.90 11.80 16.01
N PRO A 161 30.53 12.79 16.86
CA PRO A 161 29.31 12.70 17.65
C PRO A 161 28.06 12.81 16.78
N VAL A 162 27.02 12.09 17.19
CA VAL A 162 25.66 12.16 16.67
C VAL A 162 24.78 12.65 17.81
N GLU A 163 24.65 13.97 17.90
CA GLU A 163 23.92 14.64 18.98
C GLU A 163 22.41 14.58 18.75
N SER A 164 21.66 14.59 19.85
CA SER A 164 20.22 14.81 19.85
C SER A 164 19.95 16.28 19.50
N LEU A 165 19.00 16.56 18.62
CA LEU A 165 18.57 17.93 18.31
C LEU A 165 17.52 18.46 19.29
N GLU A 166 16.80 17.56 19.97
CA GLU A 166 15.72 17.91 20.88
C GLU A 166 16.06 17.45 22.31
N GLU A 167 15.86 18.33 23.29
CA GLU A 167 15.94 17.98 24.71
C GLU A 167 14.67 17.23 25.14
N LEU A 168 14.67 15.92 24.89
CA LEU A 168 13.55 15.03 25.22
C LEU A 168 13.81 14.26 26.53
N PRO A 169 12.77 13.97 27.35
CA PRO A 169 12.88 13.11 28.54
C PRO A 169 13.40 11.70 28.25
N PHE A 170 13.23 11.26 27.00
CA PHE A 170 13.84 10.07 26.42
C PHE A 170 14.57 10.49 25.14
N SER A 171 15.87 10.28 25.07
CA SER A 171 16.70 10.64 23.92
C SER A 171 17.68 9.54 23.53
N LEU A 172 18.02 9.54 22.25
CA LEU A 172 18.97 8.62 21.65
C LEU A 172 20.07 9.45 20.98
N SER A 173 21.30 9.20 21.38
CA SER A 173 22.49 9.82 20.77
C SER A 173 23.53 8.74 20.49
N GLY A 174 24.60 9.11 19.81
CA GLY A 174 25.67 8.16 19.55
C GLY A 174 26.93 8.82 19.06
N GLU A 175 27.86 7.99 18.64
CA GLU A 175 29.12 8.42 18.07
C GLU A 175 29.55 7.39 17.03
N LEU A 176 30.07 7.88 15.92
CA LEU A 176 30.61 7.07 14.84
C LEU A 176 32.14 7.22 14.81
N LEU A 177 32.83 6.12 14.62
CA LEU A 177 34.24 6.10 14.29
C LEU A 177 34.36 6.17 12.77
N LEU A 178 34.68 7.36 12.23
CA LEU A 178 34.76 7.60 10.79
C LEU A 178 36.18 7.98 10.39
N ARG A 179 36.70 7.29 9.38
CA ARG A 179 37.97 7.64 8.76
C ARG A 179 37.89 9.02 8.08
N HIS A 180 38.97 9.79 8.15
CA HIS A 180 39.05 11.08 7.47
C HIS A 180 39.03 10.91 5.94
N SER A 181 38.08 11.56 5.27
CA SER A 181 38.00 11.56 3.80
C SER A 181 38.59 12.87 3.28
N SER A 182 39.83 12.83 2.81
CA SER A 182 40.56 14.01 2.30
C SER A 182 40.40 14.26 0.80
N SER A 183 39.65 13.45 0.04
CA SER A 183 39.55 13.62 -1.42
C SER A 183 38.18 14.10 -1.89
N ALA A 184 38.20 15.08 -2.79
CA ALA A 184 37.03 15.47 -3.59
C ALA A 184 36.43 14.23 -4.30
N PRO A 185 35.09 14.17 -4.45
CA PRO A 185 34.44 13.05 -5.11
C PRO A 185 34.97 12.90 -6.53
N ALA A 186 35.53 11.73 -6.86
CA ALA A 186 35.74 11.36 -8.25
C ALA A 186 34.38 11.47 -8.97
N ALA A 187 34.37 12.11 -10.13
CA ALA A 187 33.17 12.36 -10.93
C ALA A 187 32.56 11.04 -11.42
N SER A 188 31.82 10.38 -10.54
CA SER A 188 31.03 9.19 -10.80
C SER A 188 29.59 9.63 -11.08
N SER A 189 29.03 9.11 -12.16
CA SER A 189 27.76 9.50 -12.79
C SER A 189 26.64 9.82 -11.78
N ALA A 190 26.40 11.11 -11.59
CA ALA A 190 25.54 11.72 -10.57
C ALA A 190 24.02 11.50 -10.74
N SER A 191 23.56 10.43 -11.41
CA SER A 191 22.14 10.20 -11.69
C SER A 191 21.59 8.84 -11.27
N ILE A 192 22.44 7.87 -10.91
CA ILE A 192 21.99 6.51 -10.61
C ILE A 192 22.07 6.24 -9.11
N LEU A 193 20.91 6.03 -8.48
CA LEU A 193 20.83 5.56 -7.10
C LEU A 193 21.31 4.11 -7.01
N ARG A 194 22.19 3.80 -6.05
CA ARG A 194 22.73 2.44 -5.84
C ARG A 194 22.63 2.05 -4.36
N THR A 195 22.50 0.76 -4.09
CA THR A 195 22.61 0.22 -2.73
C THR A 195 24.09 0.05 -2.40
N ASP A 196 24.58 0.80 -1.42
CA ASP A 196 25.96 0.70 -0.91
C ASP A 196 25.89 0.57 0.61
N LEU A 197 25.89 -0.66 1.14
CA LEU A 197 25.85 -0.83 2.60
C LEU A 197 27.20 -0.49 3.23
N LEU A 198 28.32 -0.81 2.58
CA LEU A 198 29.66 -0.56 3.09
C LEU A 198 29.87 0.90 3.45
N GLY A 199 29.42 1.84 2.60
CA GLY A 199 29.51 3.28 2.87
C GLY A 199 28.72 3.77 4.09
N LEU A 200 27.86 2.93 4.66
CA LEU A 200 27.05 3.22 5.86
C LEU A 200 27.51 2.42 7.10
N LEU A 201 28.45 1.47 6.94
CA LEU A 201 29.00 0.71 8.04
C LEU A 201 30.12 1.49 8.72
N ALA A 202 29.92 1.80 9.99
CA ALA A 202 30.94 2.37 10.86
C ALA A 202 30.69 1.87 12.28
N ARG A 203 31.77 1.48 12.97
CA ARG A 203 31.71 1.16 14.40
C ARG A 203 31.44 2.42 15.20
N GLY A 204 30.87 2.24 16.37
CA GLY A 204 30.50 3.35 17.22
C GLY A 204 29.86 2.91 18.52
N ARG A 205 29.21 3.87 19.14
CA ARG A 205 28.43 3.66 20.36
C ARG A 205 27.06 4.31 20.23
N ILE A 206 26.07 3.71 20.86
CA ILE A 206 24.75 4.29 21.06
C ILE A 206 24.55 4.57 22.54
N ARG A 207 24.01 5.75 22.84
CA ARG A 207 23.69 6.21 24.18
C ARG A 207 22.19 6.41 24.28
N VAL A 208 21.60 5.80 25.30
CA VAL A 208 20.18 5.92 25.61
C VAL A 208 20.05 6.66 26.93
N THR A 209 19.38 7.80 26.89
CA THR A 209 19.06 8.59 28.07
C THR A 209 17.56 8.49 28.30
N ALA A 210 17.16 8.00 29.47
CA ALA A 210 15.75 7.88 29.84
C ALA A 210 15.59 8.32 31.30
N PHE A 211 14.77 9.33 31.53
CA PHE A 211 14.61 9.93 32.87
C PHE A 211 15.99 10.41 33.39
N GLU A 212 16.43 9.97 34.57
CA GLU A 212 17.74 10.32 35.16
C GLU A 212 18.87 9.33 34.81
N HIS A 213 18.59 8.32 33.97
CA HIS A 213 19.55 7.23 33.71
C HIS A 213 20.08 7.28 32.28
N THR A 214 21.40 7.21 32.16
CA THR A 214 22.09 7.10 30.87
C THR A 214 22.80 5.76 30.79
N ARG A 215 22.56 5.01 29.71
CA ARG A 215 23.31 3.78 29.38
C ARG A 215 23.97 3.92 28.03
N GLU A 216 25.15 3.32 27.91
CA GLU A 216 25.94 3.34 26.69
C GLU A 216 26.25 1.92 26.24
N LEU A 217 26.02 1.65 24.95
CA LEU A 217 26.39 0.41 24.29
C LEU A 217 27.44 0.71 23.23
N SER A 218 28.64 0.18 23.43
CA SER A 218 29.79 0.31 22.52
C SER A 218 29.89 -0.86 21.54
N ASP A 219 30.77 -0.73 20.53
CA ASP A 219 31.04 -1.74 19.49
C ASP A 219 29.81 -2.13 18.66
N VAL A 220 29.02 -1.12 18.29
CA VAL A 220 27.83 -1.29 17.43
C VAL A 220 28.01 -0.59 16.07
N HIS A 221 27.32 -1.10 15.06
CA HIS A 221 27.15 -0.43 13.78
C HIS A 221 25.91 0.47 13.87
N LEU A 222 26.13 1.74 14.25
CA LEU A 222 25.05 2.67 14.63
C LEU A 222 23.99 2.87 13.55
N TYR A 223 24.38 2.88 12.27
CA TYR A 223 23.41 2.95 11.16
C TYR A 223 22.44 1.77 11.14
N LEU A 224 22.94 0.54 11.30
CA LEU A 224 22.07 -0.65 11.30
C LEU A 224 21.14 -0.67 12.53
N VAL A 225 21.64 -0.21 13.67
CA VAL A 225 20.84 -0.03 14.89
C VAL A 225 19.74 1.01 14.68
N ALA A 226 20.07 2.18 14.14
CA ALA A 226 19.11 3.25 13.86
C ALA A 226 18.05 2.84 12.82
N GLU A 227 18.45 2.12 11.78
CA GLU A 227 17.53 1.56 10.77
C GLU A 227 16.53 0.59 11.42
N GLN A 228 16.99 -0.30 12.31
CA GLN A 228 16.12 -1.23 13.00
C GLN A 228 15.22 -0.54 14.04
N LEU A 229 15.72 0.49 14.73
CA LEU A 229 14.90 1.31 15.63
C LEU A 229 13.80 2.05 14.87
N ALA A 230 14.06 2.56 13.66
CA ALA A 230 13.04 3.15 12.80
C ALA A 230 11.94 2.14 12.44
N ARG A 231 12.29 0.89 12.13
CA ARG A 231 11.29 -0.18 11.92
C ARG A 231 10.46 -0.46 13.16
N PHE A 232 11.09 -0.53 14.34
CA PHE A 232 10.38 -0.68 15.60
C PHE A 232 9.47 0.52 15.91
N ALA A 233 9.83 1.74 15.52
CA ALA A 233 8.98 2.91 15.67
C ALA A 233 7.73 2.83 14.78
N VAL A 234 7.86 2.39 13.52
CA VAL A 234 6.71 2.12 12.65
C VAL A 234 5.81 1.04 13.26
N ASP A 235 6.37 -0.11 13.61
CA ASP A 235 5.63 -1.23 14.21
C ASP A 235 4.89 -0.79 15.49
N ALA A 236 5.55 -0.01 16.34
CA ALA A 236 4.99 0.50 17.59
C ALA A 236 3.86 1.52 17.37
N LEU A 237 4.02 2.44 16.42
CA LEU A 237 2.98 3.43 16.08
C LEU A 237 1.76 2.77 15.44
N GLU A 238 1.96 1.81 14.53
CA GLU A 238 0.87 1.01 13.96
C GLU A 238 0.15 0.20 15.04
N ALA A 239 0.91 -0.42 15.95
CA ALA A 239 0.35 -1.18 17.05
C ALA A 239 -0.43 -0.32 18.05
N TYR A 240 0.10 0.87 18.36
CA TYR A 240 -0.58 1.88 19.18
C TYR A 240 -1.90 2.30 18.53
N ALA A 241 -1.87 2.58 17.23
CA ALA A 241 -3.05 2.99 16.48
C ALA A 241 -4.14 1.92 16.48
N ALA A 242 -3.75 0.65 16.28
CA ALA A 242 -4.66 -0.49 16.26
C ALA A 242 -5.05 -1.00 17.65
N GLY A 243 -4.47 -0.48 18.74
CA GLY A 243 -4.71 -0.98 20.10
C GLY A 243 -4.25 -2.43 20.31
N ARG A 244 -3.24 -2.89 19.57
CA ARG A 244 -2.70 -4.25 19.67
C ARG A 244 -1.38 -4.29 20.45
N PRO A 245 -1.10 -5.37 21.21
CA PRO A 245 0.21 -5.57 21.78
C PRO A 245 1.22 -5.96 20.69
N ILE A 246 2.48 -5.58 20.88
CA ILE A 246 3.60 -6.09 20.06
C ILE A 246 4.75 -6.54 20.93
N TRP A 247 5.43 -7.58 20.47
CA TRP A 247 6.71 -8.02 21.01
C TRP A 247 7.64 -8.40 19.86
N ARG A 248 8.76 -7.69 19.75
CA ARG A 248 9.79 -7.91 18.74
C ARG A 248 11.15 -7.90 19.41
N LYS A 249 12.02 -8.82 19.00
CA LYS A 249 13.41 -8.88 19.41
C LYS A 249 14.26 -9.26 18.21
N THR A 250 15.32 -8.53 17.96
CA THR A 250 16.19 -8.69 16.78
C THR A 250 17.63 -8.42 17.19
N GLN A 251 18.55 -9.14 16.57
CA GLN A 251 19.99 -8.86 16.67
C GLN A 251 20.44 -8.19 15.39
N VAL A 252 21.10 -7.03 15.51
CA VAL A 252 21.54 -6.25 14.36
C VAL A 252 22.74 -5.38 14.76
N GLY A 253 23.75 -5.29 13.88
CA GLY A 253 24.87 -4.36 14.05
C GLY A 253 25.60 -4.47 15.38
N GLY A 254 25.74 -5.67 15.97
CA GLY A 254 26.40 -5.88 17.26
C GLY A 254 25.51 -5.66 18.49
N ALA A 255 24.24 -5.28 18.31
CA ALA A 255 23.27 -5.07 19.39
C ALA A 255 22.12 -6.10 19.35
N VAL A 256 21.57 -6.39 20.52
CA VAL A 256 20.25 -6.99 20.70
C VAL A 256 19.26 -5.87 21.00
N LEU A 257 18.28 -5.69 20.12
CA LEU A 257 17.21 -4.72 20.26
C LEU A 257 15.89 -5.45 20.51
N GLY A 258 15.06 -4.92 21.40
CA GLY A 258 13.70 -5.40 21.59
C GLY A 258 12.72 -4.25 21.81
N VAL A 259 11.53 -4.37 21.26
CA VAL A 259 10.42 -3.45 21.54
C VAL A 259 9.22 -4.26 22.01
N ARG A 260 8.59 -3.78 23.09
CA ARG A 260 7.36 -4.36 23.62
C ARG A 260 6.35 -3.28 23.89
N LEU A 261 5.19 -3.36 23.27
CA LEU A 261 4.04 -2.52 23.57
C LEU A 261 3.00 -3.36 24.31
N LEU A 262 2.67 -2.96 25.53
CA LEU A 262 1.57 -3.56 26.28
C LEU A 262 0.36 -2.64 26.19
N THR A 263 -0.75 -3.16 25.71
CA THR A 263 -2.05 -2.50 25.77
C THR A 263 -2.76 -2.97 27.04
N ARG A 264 -2.92 -2.07 28.01
CA ARG A 264 -3.78 -2.32 29.18
C ARG A 264 -5.22 -1.94 28.82
N ALA A 265 -6.20 -2.64 29.39
CA ALA A 265 -7.63 -2.35 29.17
C ALA A 265 -8.00 -0.92 29.62
N GLU A 266 -7.32 -0.40 30.64
CA GLU A 266 -7.46 0.98 31.14
C GLU A 266 -6.05 1.60 31.28
N GLY A 267 -5.73 2.57 30.42
CA GLY A 267 -4.48 3.32 30.43
C GLY A 267 -3.83 3.49 29.05
N ASP A 268 -3.06 4.56 28.89
CA ASP A 268 -2.30 4.80 27.65
C ASP A 268 -1.22 3.71 27.49
N PRO A 269 -1.15 2.98 26.36
CA PRO A 269 -0.23 1.87 26.20
C PRO A 269 1.22 2.33 26.32
N ARG A 270 1.97 1.61 27.15
CA ARG A 270 3.36 1.91 27.48
C ARG A 270 4.30 1.00 26.72
N LEU A 271 5.32 1.59 26.12
CA LEU A 271 6.37 0.91 25.38
C LEU A 271 7.56 0.58 26.30
N ALA A 272 8.17 -0.58 26.10
CA ALA A 272 9.45 -0.93 26.68
C ALA A 272 10.48 -1.17 25.56
N LEU A 273 11.62 -0.51 25.66
CA LEU A 273 12.76 -0.69 24.77
C LEU A 273 13.83 -1.51 25.49
N THR A 274 14.28 -2.60 24.89
CA THR A 274 15.40 -3.40 25.38
C THR A 274 16.60 -3.20 24.45
N LEU A 275 17.77 -2.94 25.04
CA LEU A 275 19.05 -2.80 24.34
C LEU A 275 20.11 -3.59 25.11
N GLY A 276 20.94 -4.34 24.40
CA GLY A 276 22.10 -5.02 24.99
C GLY A 276 23.11 -5.40 23.92
N PRO A 277 24.30 -5.87 24.32
CA PRO A 277 25.30 -6.35 23.37
C PRO A 277 24.87 -7.69 22.76
N ALA A 278 25.34 -7.98 21.54
CA ALA A 278 25.15 -9.28 20.90
C ALA A 278 25.81 -10.40 21.73
N PRO A 279 25.23 -11.63 21.79
CA PRO A 279 25.79 -12.73 22.58
C PRO A 279 27.24 -13.10 22.22
N SER A 280 27.67 -12.82 20.98
CA SER A 280 29.05 -13.02 20.51
C SER A 280 30.09 -12.13 21.18
N SER A 281 29.68 -11.12 21.96
CA SER A 281 30.56 -10.17 22.64
C SER A 281 31.04 -10.62 24.03
N GLY A 282 30.52 -11.73 24.57
CA GLY A 282 30.85 -12.22 25.91
C GLY A 282 30.29 -11.38 27.08
N ARG A 283 29.55 -10.29 26.80
CA ARG A 283 28.86 -9.46 27.80
C ARG A 283 27.37 -9.82 27.87
N LEU A 284 26.83 -10.00 29.08
CA LEU A 284 25.45 -10.49 29.31
C LEU A 284 24.46 -9.41 29.77
N GLU A 285 24.89 -8.17 29.99
CA GLU A 285 23.99 -7.13 30.50
C GLU A 285 23.16 -6.48 29.39
N SER A 286 21.88 -6.87 29.29
CA SER A 286 20.87 -6.14 28.53
C SER A 286 20.06 -5.23 29.45
N TRP A 287 19.81 -4.01 29.02
CA TRP A 287 18.99 -3.04 29.75
C TRP A 287 17.60 -2.94 29.12
N THR A 288 16.57 -2.82 29.96
CA THR A 288 15.21 -2.53 29.50
C THR A 288 14.76 -1.20 30.09
N PHE A 289 14.31 -0.30 29.22
CA PHE A 289 13.71 0.99 29.55
C PHE A 289 12.20 0.84 29.47
N PRO A 290 11.50 0.60 30.59
CA PRO A 290 10.06 0.44 30.61
C PRO A 290 9.34 1.80 30.54
N ALA A 291 8.01 1.75 30.38
CA ALA A 291 7.11 2.89 30.58
C ALA A 291 7.31 4.09 29.63
N LEU A 292 7.94 3.89 28.48
CA LEU A 292 8.11 4.91 27.46
C LEU A 292 6.77 5.23 26.78
N GLU A 293 6.53 6.50 26.48
CA GLU A 293 5.46 6.89 25.57
C GLU A 293 5.85 6.54 24.12
N VAL A 294 4.92 5.99 23.34
CA VAL A 294 5.17 5.60 21.95
C VAL A 294 5.62 6.82 21.12
N GLY A 295 4.99 7.97 21.32
CA GLY A 295 5.39 9.22 20.67
C GLY A 295 6.77 9.72 21.06
N ALA A 296 7.18 9.56 22.33
CA ALA A 296 8.53 9.93 22.77
C ALA A 296 9.60 9.02 22.14
N PHE A 297 9.37 7.71 22.12
CA PHE A 297 10.26 6.75 21.44
C PHE A 297 10.41 7.08 19.96
N ALA A 298 9.30 7.29 19.25
CA ALA A 298 9.34 7.61 17.82
C ALA A 298 10.06 8.94 17.52
N ARG A 299 9.86 9.99 18.34
CA ARG A 299 10.58 11.27 18.22
C ARG A 299 12.09 11.10 18.43
N ALA A 300 12.51 10.36 19.44
CA ALA A 300 13.94 10.09 19.69
C ALA A 300 14.59 9.32 18.52
N VAL A 301 13.86 8.39 17.89
CA VAL A 301 14.33 7.67 16.69
C VAL A 301 14.43 8.59 15.48
N ILE A 302 13.46 9.48 15.27
CA ILE A 302 13.52 10.50 14.21
C ILE A 302 14.74 11.40 14.40
N ASP A 303 14.97 11.83 15.63
CA ASP A 303 16.06 12.74 15.98
C ASP A 303 17.43 12.10 15.72
N LEU A 304 17.68 10.92 16.31
CA LEU A 304 18.88 10.11 16.07
C LEU A 304 19.10 9.89 14.57
N GLY A 305 18.06 9.44 13.86
CA GLY A 305 18.17 9.11 12.44
C GLY A 305 18.47 10.34 11.56
N ARG A 306 17.87 11.50 11.84
CA ARG A 306 18.14 12.75 11.12
C ARG A 306 19.52 13.31 11.43
N SER A 307 19.97 13.23 12.67
CA SER A 307 21.32 13.60 13.08
C SER A 307 22.34 12.70 12.37
N LEU A 308 22.16 11.38 12.46
CA LEU A 308 23.00 10.39 11.82
C LEU A 308 23.11 10.57 10.30
N ALA A 309 21.98 10.72 9.60
CA ALA A 309 21.97 10.93 8.16
C ALA A 309 22.70 12.22 7.75
N ARG A 310 22.56 13.30 8.55
CA ARG A 310 23.31 14.55 8.31
C ARG A 310 24.80 14.37 8.55
N THR A 311 25.20 13.67 9.61
CA THR A 311 26.60 13.38 9.92
C THR A 311 27.26 12.57 8.80
N ILE A 312 26.61 11.50 8.32
CA ILE A 312 27.11 10.67 7.20
C ILE A 312 27.28 11.51 5.93
N VAL A 313 26.26 12.28 5.52
CA VAL A 313 26.30 13.09 4.28
C VAL A 313 27.30 14.25 4.37
N ARG A 314 27.50 14.82 5.56
CA ARG A 314 28.53 15.86 5.79
C ARG A 314 29.94 15.30 5.62
N ARG A 315 30.18 14.06 6.04
CA ARG A 315 31.49 13.39 5.89
C ARG A 315 31.71 12.83 4.49
N ASP A 316 30.67 12.33 3.85
CA ASP A 316 30.71 11.78 2.48
C ASP A 316 29.45 12.17 1.69
N ARG A 317 29.58 13.17 0.82
CA ARG A 317 28.47 13.68 -0.01
C ARG A 317 27.93 12.63 -1.00
N SER A 318 28.73 11.64 -1.39
CA SER A 318 28.30 10.60 -2.34
C SER A 318 27.13 9.78 -1.79
N GLN A 319 27.03 9.66 -0.46
CA GLN A 319 25.96 8.94 0.23
C GLN A 319 24.56 9.55 0.01
N THR A 320 24.45 10.76 -0.55
CA THR A 320 23.17 11.34 -0.98
C THR A 320 22.45 10.46 -2.02
N HIS A 321 23.19 9.68 -2.82
CA HIS A 321 22.66 8.78 -3.85
C HIS A 321 22.54 7.32 -3.38
N ASN A 322 22.79 7.05 -2.11
CA ASN A 322 22.67 5.72 -1.54
C ASN A 322 21.20 5.37 -1.30
N LEU A 323 20.68 4.36 -2.02
CA LEU A 323 19.27 3.95 -1.94
C LEU A 323 18.82 3.66 -0.52
N ARG A 324 19.67 2.99 0.27
CA ARG A 324 19.32 2.60 1.64
C ARG A 324 19.19 3.82 2.56
N LEU A 325 20.07 4.82 2.40
CA LEU A 325 19.98 6.08 3.14
C LEU A 325 18.79 6.93 2.69
N VAL A 326 18.47 6.94 1.38
CA VAL A 326 17.28 7.61 0.84
C VAL A 326 15.99 7.00 1.40
N GLU A 327 15.90 5.66 1.43
CA GLU A 327 14.77 4.93 2.02
C GLU A 327 14.67 5.16 3.52
N PHE A 328 15.79 5.10 4.26
CA PHE A 328 15.83 5.42 5.68
C PHE A 328 15.28 6.83 5.96
N ARG A 329 15.72 7.85 5.20
CA ARG A 329 15.20 9.23 5.32
C ARG A 329 13.71 9.35 4.93
N ALA A 330 13.23 8.53 4.00
CA ALA A 330 11.80 8.47 3.68
C ALA A 330 10.99 7.87 4.85
N ASN A 331 11.48 6.78 5.44
CA ASN A 331 10.89 6.15 6.60
C ASN A 331 10.82 7.10 7.81
N LEU A 332 11.91 7.84 8.11
CA LEU A 332 11.88 8.85 9.18
C LEU A 332 10.86 9.98 8.94
N ARG A 333 10.58 10.34 7.67
CA ARG A 333 9.52 11.31 7.34
C ARG A 333 8.14 10.73 7.59
N GLU A 334 7.93 9.46 7.25
CA GLU A 334 6.69 8.73 7.52
C GLU A 334 6.42 8.61 9.03
N ILE A 335 7.42 8.20 9.83
CA ILE A 335 7.31 8.16 11.29
C ILE A 335 6.94 9.55 11.84
N ALA A 336 7.57 10.62 11.33
CA ALA A 336 7.26 11.98 11.75
C ALA A 336 5.85 12.45 11.33
N GLU A 337 5.28 11.92 10.25
CA GLU A 337 3.87 12.13 9.89
C GLU A 337 2.94 11.41 10.86
N MET A 338 3.20 10.12 11.13
CA MET A 338 2.41 9.32 12.06
C MET A 338 2.38 9.93 13.47
N CYS A 339 3.51 10.45 13.99
CA CYS A 339 3.54 11.14 15.29
C CYS A 339 2.68 12.41 15.32
N ARG A 340 2.70 13.18 14.21
CA ARG A 340 1.87 14.39 14.07
C ARG A 340 0.39 14.04 13.99
N GLU A 341 0.03 12.96 13.31
CA GLU A 341 -1.35 12.45 13.24
C GLU A 341 -1.83 12.02 14.64
N MET A 342 -1.04 11.23 15.36
CA MET A 342 -1.36 10.73 16.70
C MET A 342 -1.62 11.83 17.75
N SER A 343 -0.93 12.95 17.66
CA SER A 343 -1.02 14.04 18.66
C SER A 343 -2.10 15.09 18.33
N ARG A 344 -2.86 14.91 17.24
CA ARG A 344 -3.84 15.91 16.79
C ARG A 344 -5.19 15.71 17.48
N ALA A 345 -5.72 16.82 18.00
CA ALA A 345 -7.08 16.93 18.52
C ALA A 345 -7.84 17.96 17.68
N ASP A 346 -8.40 17.53 16.55
CA ASP A 346 -9.07 18.38 15.57
C ASP A 346 -10.48 17.90 15.22
N VAL A 347 -11.11 17.21 16.17
CA VAL A 347 -12.50 16.80 16.10
C VAL A 347 -13.38 18.04 15.99
N VAL A 348 -14.32 18.01 15.06
CA VAL A 348 -15.32 19.07 14.88
C VAL A 348 -16.68 18.40 14.93
N ILE A 349 -17.55 18.89 15.81
CA ILE A 349 -18.95 18.45 15.89
C ILE A 349 -19.81 19.59 15.33
N ASN A 350 -20.76 19.26 14.48
CA ASN A 350 -21.73 20.24 14.01
C ASN A 350 -22.84 20.41 15.06
N GLU A 351 -22.90 21.60 15.65
CA GLU A 351 -23.88 21.98 16.68
C GLU A 351 -25.30 22.20 16.11
N SER A 352 -25.43 22.35 14.80
CA SER A 352 -26.72 22.59 14.12
C SER A 352 -27.01 21.51 13.05
N PRO A 353 -27.24 20.25 13.45
CA PRO A 353 -27.45 19.14 12.51
C PRO A 353 -28.77 19.20 11.73
N GLU A 354 -29.82 19.83 12.28
CA GLU A 354 -31.16 19.84 11.68
C GLU A 354 -31.22 20.53 10.32
N SER A 355 -30.38 21.56 10.10
CA SER A 355 -30.31 22.27 8.82
C SER A 355 -29.86 21.37 7.66
N TYR A 356 -29.00 20.39 7.96
CA TYR A 356 -28.53 19.40 7.00
C TYR A 356 -29.49 18.22 6.84
N ARG A 357 -30.11 17.79 7.95
CA ARG A 357 -31.08 16.69 7.94
C ARG A 357 -32.31 16.97 7.07
N ALA A 358 -32.74 18.24 6.98
CA ALA A 358 -33.88 18.64 6.13
C ALA A 358 -33.71 18.22 4.66
N TYR A 359 -32.51 18.38 4.09
CA TYR A 359 -32.21 18.00 2.70
C TYR A 359 -32.27 16.49 2.42
N ALA A 360 -32.20 15.65 3.46
CA ALA A 360 -32.30 14.20 3.29
C ALA A 360 -33.76 13.73 3.17
N ARG A 361 -34.70 14.41 3.85
CA ARG A 361 -36.12 14.04 3.87
C ARG A 361 -36.83 14.27 2.54
N GLU A 362 -36.38 15.26 1.78
CA GLU A 362 -36.93 15.56 0.44
C GLU A 362 -36.57 14.50 -0.62
N ALA A 363 -35.58 13.64 -0.34
CA ALA A 363 -35.05 12.65 -1.28
C ALA A 363 -35.64 11.24 -1.10
N ALA A 364 -36.70 11.07 -0.30
CA ALA A 364 -37.28 9.76 0.01
C ALA A 364 -37.72 8.99 -1.27
N PRO A 365 -37.53 7.66 -1.31
CA PRO A 365 -37.77 6.87 -2.50
C PRO A 365 -39.26 6.79 -2.85
N ARG A 366 -39.55 6.85 -4.15
CA ARG A 366 -40.85 6.44 -4.71
C ARG A 366 -40.97 4.92 -4.58
N GLU A 367 -42.14 4.44 -4.16
CA GLU A 367 -42.46 3.01 -4.05
C GLU A 367 -42.13 2.27 -5.35
N GLY A 368 -41.30 1.23 -5.25
CA GLY A 368 -40.96 0.37 -6.37
C GLY A 368 -42.11 -0.56 -6.70
N SER A 369 -42.48 -0.66 -7.98
CA SER A 369 -43.45 -1.66 -8.41
C SER A 369 -42.88 -3.06 -8.23
N SER A 370 -43.67 -3.97 -7.65
CA SER A 370 -43.39 -5.41 -7.65
C SER A 370 -43.14 -5.91 -9.08
N ALA A 371 -42.06 -6.65 -9.29
CA ALA A 371 -41.84 -7.35 -10.56
C ALA A 371 -42.98 -8.34 -10.81
N ALA A 372 -43.53 -8.33 -12.02
CA ALA A 372 -44.48 -9.35 -12.45
C ALA A 372 -43.82 -10.74 -12.48
N SER A 373 -44.57 -11.76 -12.09
CA SER A 373 -44.12 -13.16 -12.02
C SER A 373 -44.03 -13.80 -13.41
N GLY A 374 -43.04 -13.40 -14.22
CA GLY A 374 -42.82 -13.94 -15.56
C GLY A 374 -41.37 -14.35 -15.79
N ARG A 375 -41.16 -15.43 -16.54
CA ARG A 375 -39.86 -15.73 -17.14
C ARG A 375 -39.56 -14.66 -18.19
N VAL A 376 -38.36 -14.09 -18.16
CA VAL A 376 -37.92 -13.07 -19.13
C VAL A 376 -37.02 -13.73 -20.15
N ARG A 377 -37.31 -13.51 -21.44
CA ARG A 377 -36.42 -13.90 -22.54
C ARG A 377 -35.69 -12.67 -23.04
N PHE A 378 -34.43 -12.85 -23.40
CA PHE A 378 -33.58 -11.79 -23.93
C PHE A 378 -33.22 -12.12 -25.38
N GLU A 379 -33.43 -11.17 -26.27
CA GLU A 379 -33.11 -11.29 -27.69
C GLU A 379 -32.01 -10.27 -28.05
N PRO A 380 -30.98 -10.66 -28.83
CA PRO A 380 -29.96 -9.72 -29.28
C PRO A 380 -30.57 -8.59 -30.10
N LYS A 381 -30.11 -7.36 -29.86
CA LYS A 381 -30.65 -6.14 -30.47
C LYS A 381 -29.64 -5.48 -31.40
N TRP A 382 -28.44 -5.23 -30.92
CA TRP A 382 -27.32 -4.74 -31.72
C TRP A 382 -26.01 -5.09 -31.04
N THR A 383 -24.93 -5.06 -31.81
CA THR A 383 -23.56 -5.23 -31.33
C THR A 383 -22.70 -4.06 -31.79
N ALA A 384 -21.68 -3.73 -31.01
CA ALA A 384 -20.73 -2.67 -31.36
C ALA A 384 -19.31 -3.09 -30.99
N ALA A 385 -18.36 -2.74 -31.87
CA ALA A 385 -16.93 -2.89 -31.63
C ALA A 385 -16.32 -1.50 -31.37
N VAL A 386 -15.74 -1.34 -30.18
CA VAL A 386 -15.10 -0.12 -29.68
C VAL A 386 -13.68 -0.46 -29.26
N PRO A 387 -12.69 -0.31 -30.16
CA PRO A 387 -11.30 -0.62 -29.85
C PRO A 387 -10.81 0.14 -28.62
N SER A 388 -10.10 -0.55 -27.72
CA SER A 388 -9.56 0.05 -26.49
C SER A 388 -10.63 0.74 -25.62
N ILE A 389 -11.78 0.07 -25.47
CA ILE A 389 -12.91 0.52 -24.65
C ILE A 389 -12.46 0.87 -23.22
N ASP A 390 -12.95 1.99 -22.70
CA ASP A 390 -12.88 2.30 -21.28
C ASP A 390 -14.23 2.00 -20.64
N LEU A 391 -14.33 0.84 -19.99
CA LEU A 391 -15.55 0.40 -19.30
C LEU A 391 -16.01 1.38 -18.20
N ARG A 392 -15.15 2.28 -17.69
CA ARG A 392 -15.54 3.33 -16.74
C ARG A 392 -16.20 4.53 -17.42
N ALA A 393 -15.98 4.69 -18.73
CA ALA A 393 -16.55 5.75 -19.56
C ALA A 393 -17.75 5.27 -20.41
N THR A 394 -18.44 4.21 -19.95
CA THR A 394 -19.66 3.67 -20.59
C THR A 394 -20.90 4.07 -19.80
N PHE A 395 -21.78 4.87 -20.42
CA PHE A 395 -22.94 5.51 -19.78
C PHE A 395 -24.24 5.26 -20.54
N GLN A 396 -25.32 5.02 -19.78
CA GLN A 396 -26.69 5.06 -20.29
C GLN A 396 -27.27 6.45 -20.01
N CYS A 397 -27.71 7.14 -21.06
CA CYS A 397 -28.10 8.55 -21.03
C CYS A 397 -29.45 8.76 -21.73
N GLY A 398 -30.54 8.26 -21.12
CA GLY A 398 -31.83 8.22 -21.82
C GLY A 398 -31.71 7.36 -23.08
N ASP A 399 -32.06 7.90 -24.25
CA ASP A 399 -31.95 7.19 -25.52
C ASP A 399 -30.53 7.12 -26.11
N ALA A 400 -29.57 7.85 -25.53
CA ALA A 400 -28.17 7.79 -25.91
C ALA A 400 -27.41 6.74 -25.07
N PHE A 401 -26.55 5.98 -25.72
CA PHE A 401 -25.58 5.07 -25.09
C PHE A 401 -24.17 5.57 -25.42
N VAL A 402 -23.50 6.18 -24.45
CA VAL A 402 -22.19 6.78 -24.67
C VAL A 402 -21.09 5.84 -24.24
N VAL A 403 -20.10 5.62 -25.11
CA VAL A 403 -18.98 4.73 -24.89
C VAL A 403 -17.69 5.50 -25.12
N GLY A 404 -16.83 5.54 -24.10
CA GLY A 404 -15.47 6.05 -24.22
C GLY A 404 -14.49 4.94 -24.62
N SER A 405 -13.48 5.32 -25.39
CA SER A 405 -12.24 4.59 -25.60
C SER A 405 -11.05 5.42 -25.11
N THR A 406 -9.84 4.88 -25.28
CA THR A 406 -8.61 5.60 -24.91
C THR A 406 -8.41 6.90 -25.70
N ARG A 407 -8.95 7.01 -26.92
CA ARG A 407 -8.73 8.14 -27.83
C ARG A 407 -9.99 8.75 -28.41
N GLU A 408 -11.13 8.08 -28.29
CA GLU A 408 -12.39 8.52 -28.87
C GLU A 408 -13.54 8.36 -27.88
N MET A 409 -14.64 9.05 -28.15
CA MET A 409 -15.90 8.85 -27.47
C MET A 409 -17.00 8.85 -28.52
N SER A 410 -17.92 7.89 -28.40
CA SER A 410 -19.00 7.70 -29.35
C SER A 410 -20.33 7.69 -28.62
N CYS A 411 -21.33 8.32 -29.22
CA CYS A 411 -22.71 8.20 -28.81
C CYS A 411 -23.45 7.28 -29.79
N ILE A 412 -24.04 6.23 -29.26
CA ILE A 412 -24.80 5.23 -29.99
C ILE A 412 -26.27 5.42 -29.64
N ASP A 413 -27.15 5.45 -30.63
CA ASP A 413 -28.59 5.37 -30.37
C ASP A 413 -28.90 4.01 -29.75
N ARG A 414 -29.44 4.03 -28.53
CA ARG A 414 -29.67 2.83 -27.73
C ARG A 414 -30.70 1.89 -28.36
N LYS A 415 -31.62 2.40 -29.18
CA LYS A 415 -32.69 1.62 -29.82
C LYS A 415 -32.19 0.95 -31.10
N THR A 416 -31.50 1.68 -31.96
CA THR A 416 -31.11 1.21 -33.30
C THR A 416 -29.68 0.67 -33.36
N GLY A 417 -28.81 1.05 -32.43
CA GLY A 417 -27.38 0.74 -32.48
C GLY A 417 -26.60 1.63 -33.45
N THR A 418 -27.22 2.64 -34.06
CA THR A 418 -26.55 3.55 -35.00
C THR A 418 -25.72 4.58 -34.24
N ILE A 419 -24.51 4.87 -34.71
CA ILE A 419 -23.66 5.92 -34.14
C ILE A 419 -24.24 7.29 -34.52
N ALA A 420 -24.58 8.09 -33.51
CA ALA A 420 -25.02 9.48 -33.69
C ALA A 420 -23.83 10.41 -33.93
N TRP A 421 -22.75 10.24 -33.16
CA TRP A 421 -21.50 10.95 -33.33
C TRP A 421 -20.33 10.16 -32.75
N THR A 422 -19.13 10.40 -33.28
CA THR A 422 -17.85 9.95 -32.74
C THR A 422 -16.90 11.14 -32.72
N ARG A 423 -16.15 11.29 -31.63
CA ARG A 423 -15.24 12.42 -31.43
C ARG A 423 -13.90 11.96 -30.83
N PRO A 424 -12.77 12.52 -31.30
CA PRO A 424 -11.48 12.37 -30.62
C PRO A 424 -11.48 13.05 -29.24
N VAL A 425 -10.92 12.36 -28.26
CA VAL A 425 -10.80 12.81 -26.86
C VAL A 425 -9.43 12.47 -26.30
N ALA A 426 -8.93 13.33 -25.41
CA ALA A 426 -7.74 13.02 -24.63
C ALA A 426 -8.02 11.90 -23.62
N LYS A 427 -6.96 11.17 -23.25
CA LYS A 427 -6.99 10.18 -22.18
C LYS A 427 -7.38 10.88 -20.87
N GLY A 428 -8.42 10.37 -20.21
CA GLY A 428 -8.96 11.01 -19.03
C GLY A 428 -10.08 10.19 -18.40
N VAL A 429 -10.60 10.69 -17.28
CA VAL A 429 -11.75 10.09 -16.59
C VAL A 429 -13.01 10.82 -17.03
N SER A 430 -14.06 10.05 -17.33
CA SER A 430 -15.37 10.58 -17.71
C SER A 430 -16.38 10.34 -16.60
N VAL A 431 -17.29 11.30 -16.39
CA VAL A 431 -18.39 11.22 -15.43
C VAL A 431 -19.65 11.75 -16.11
N LEU A 432 -20.74 10.98 -16.06
CA LEU A 432 -22.05 11.46 -16.48
C LEU A 432 -22.59 12.45 -15.45
N THR A 433 -23.02 13.63 -15.90
CA THR A 433 -23.58 14.70 -15.07
C THR A 433 -24.96 15.13 -15.63
N PRO A 434 -25.77 15.89 -14.87
CA PRO A 434 -27.04 16.40 -15.38
C PRO A 434 -26.91 17.38 -16.55
N CYS A 435 -25.72 17.97 -16.74
CA CYS A 435 -25.46 18.97 -17.78
C CYS A 435 -24.78 18.38 -19.03
N GLY A 436 -24.39 17.09 -18.98
CA GLY A 436 -23.61 16.43 -20.03
C GLY A 436 -22.55 15.49 -19.46
N ILE A 437 -21.53 15.17 -20.25
CA ILE A 437 -20.41 14.32 -19.83
C ILE A 437 -19.23 15.20 -19.45
N ALA A 438 -18.84 15.18 -18.17
CA ALA A 438 -17.65 15.84 -17.70
C ALA A 438 -16.44 14.92 -17.91
N ARG A 439 -15.38 15.42 -18.56
CA ARG A 439 -14.13 14.70 -18.82
C ARG A 439 -12.95 15.43 -18.20
N PHE A 440 -12.20 14.75 -17.35
CA PHE A 440 -10.98 15.28 -16.74
C PHE A 440 -9.75 14.54 -17.28
N ASP A 441 -8.92 15.23 -18.05
CA ASP A 441 -7.75 14.64 -18.70
C ASP A 441 -6.48 14.67 -17.82
N THR A 442 -5.41 14.05 -18.32
CA THR A 442 -4.13 13.98 -17.61
C THR A 442 -3.37 15.31 -17.52
N GLU A 443 -3.74 16.30 -18.33
CA GLU A 443 -3.14 17.64 -18.34
C GLU A 443 -3.86 18.60 -17.40
N GLY A 444 -5.02 18.19 -16.87
CA GLY A 444 -5.82 18.94 -15.93
C GLY A 444 -6.97 19.71 -16.58
N ASN A 445 -7.32 19.44 -17.84
CA ASN A 445 -8.50 20.05 -18.46
C ASN A 445 -9.75 19.28 -18.05
N LEU A 446 -10.72 19.98 -17.46
CA LEU A 446 -12.08 19.51 -17.23
C LEU A 446 -12.98 20.07 -18.33
N THR A 447 -13.44 19.20 -19.23
CA THR A 447 -14.29 19.55 -20.38
C THR A 447 -15.69 18.99 -20.18
N LEU A 448 -16.72 19.82 -20.34
CA LEU A 448 -18.11 19.39 -20.34
C LEU A 448 -18.61 19.20 -21.78
N LEU A 449 -19.06 17.99 -22.09
CA LEU A 449 -19.58 17.62 -23.40
C LEU A 449 -21.10 17.55 -23.39
N ASP A 450 -21.72 18.09 -24.44
CA ASP A 450 -23.12 17.84 -24.72
C ASP A 450 -23.34 16.39 -25.20
N ILE A 451 -24.37 15.72 -24.69
CA ILE A 451 -24.62 14.32 -25.03
C ILE A 451 -25.24 14.19 -26.42
N ALA A 452 -26.10 15.13 -26.83
CA ALA A 452 -26.83 15.03 -28.09
C ALA A 452 -25.91 15.32 -29.29
N SER A 453 -25.09 16.37 -29.19
CA SER A 453 -24.19 16.81 -30.27
C SER A 453 -22.76 16.29 -30.17
N GLY A 454 -22.27 15.95 -28.97
CA GLY A 454 -20.86 15.63 -28.72
C GLY A 454 -19.94 16.87 -28.66
N GLU A 455 -20.50 18.07 -28.81
CA GLU A 455 -19.76 19.33 -28.78
C GLU A 455 -19.34 19.72 -27.36
N THR A 456 -18.25 20.48 -27.27
CA THR A 456 -17.79 21.04 -25.99
C THR A 456 -18.69 22.20 -25.58
N LYS A 457 -19.33 22.10 -24.42
CA LYS A 457 -20.04 23.23 -23.80
C LYS A 457 -19.07 24.20 -23.13
N ASN A 458 -18.15 23.66 -22.32
CA ASN A 458 -17.13 24.44 -21.63
C ASN A 458 -15.88 23.61 -21.37
N THR A 459 -14.77 24.30 -21.15
CA THR A 459 -13.51 23.71 -20.68
C THR A 459 -12.90 24.62 -19.63
N MET A 460 -12.45 24.04 -18.52
CA MET A 460 -11.69 24.73 -17.49
C MET A 460 -10.43 23.96 -17.13
N ARG A 461 -9.45 24.65 -16.55
CA ARG A 461 -8.18 24.05 -16.15
C ARG A 461 -8.07 23.93 -14.63
N LEU A 462 -7.84 22.70 -14.17
CA LEU A 462 -7.53 22.34 -12.79
C LEU A 462 -6.10 21.78 -12.72
N LEU A 463 -5.57 21.59 -11.51
CA LEU A 463 -4.27 20.93 -11.35
C LEU A 463 -4.38 19.43 -11.70
N PRO A 464 -3.49 18.92 -12.57
CA PRO A 464 -3.51 17.52 -12.97
C PRO A 464 -3.27 16.60 -11.78
N ARG A 465 -3.92 15.45 -11.79
CA ARG A 465 -3.81 14.44 -10.73
C ARG A 465 -2.91 13.30 -11.17
N VAL A 466 -1.74 13.20 -10.55
CA VAL A 466 -0.70 12.20 -10.86
C VAL A 466 -0.50 11.24 -9.69
N GLY A 467 -0.49 9.94 -9.97
CA GLY A 467 -0.18 8.89 -8.98
C GLY A 467 -1.35 8.43 -8.10
N ALA A 468 -2.57 8.91 -8.33
CA ALA A 468 -3.79 8.44 -7.68
C ALA A 468 -4.98 8.52 -8.66
N PRO A 469 -6.01 7.66 -8.53
CA PRO A 469 -7.17 7.77 -9.40
C PRO A 469 -7.93 9.07 -9.13
N VAL A 470 -8.56 9.57 -10.18
CA VAL A 470 -9.51 10.68 -10.11
C VAL A 470 -10.81 10.16 -9.54
N THR A 471 -11.37 10.89 -8.59
CA THR A 471 -12.61 10.54 -7.91
C THR A 471 -13.49 11.77 -7.85
N GLY A 472 -14.80 11.59 -7.99
CA GLY A 472 -15.74 12.69 -7.90
C GLY A 472 -17.12 12.26 -7.43
N ALA A 473 -17.93 13.26 -7.09
CA ALA A 473 -19.32 13.12 -6.70
C ALA A 473 -20.14 14.16 -7.47
N VAL A 474 -21.20 13.69 -8.13
CA VAL A 474 -22.14 14.54 -8.85
C VAL A 474 -23.23 15.01 -7.90
N VAL A 475 -23.58 16.28 -8.01
CA VAL A 475 -24.58 16.97 -7.20
C VAL A 475 -25.69 17.43 -8.13
N SER A 476 -26.88 16.89 -7.93
CA SER A 476 -28.04 17.17 -8.79
C SER A 476 -29.38 17.12 -8.06
N SER A 477 -29.37 17.13 -6.73
CA SER A 477 -30.60 17.14 -5.93
C SER A 477 -31.34 18.49 -6.09
N PRO A 478 -32.69 18.49 -6.07
CA PRO A 478 -33.46 19.73 -6.08
C PRO A 478 -33.00 20.71 -4.99
N GLY A 479 -32.99 22.01 -5.30
CA GLY A 479 -32.57 23.07 -4.36
C GLY A 479 -31.06 23.20 -4.14
N LEU A 480 -30.24 22.40 -4.83
CA LEU A 480 -28.77 22.49 -4.80
C LEU A 480 -28.22 22.76 -6.22
N PRO A 481 -27.04 23.43 -6.33
CA PRO A 481 -26.43 23.70 -7.62
C PRO A 481 -26.05 22.41 -8.33
N ARG A 482 -26.09 22.42 -9.67
CA ARG A 482 -25.59 21.31 -10.50
C ARG A 482 -24.07 21.35 -10.47
N MET A 483 -23.49 20.58 -9.56
CA MET A 483 -22.06 20.65 -9.26
C MET A 483 -21.38 19.29 -9.47
N LEU A 484 -20.11 19.33 -9.85
CA LEU A 484 -19.19 18.20 -9.76
C LEU A 484 -18.13 18.49 -8.70
N VAL A 485 -18.12 17.66 -7.65
CA VAL A 485 -16.97 17.62 -6.73
C VAL A 485 -15.95 16.66 -7.31
N ILE A 486 -14.72 17.09 -7.57
CA ILE A 486 -13.66 16.27 -8.20
C ILE A 486 -12.32 16.45 -7.50
N SER A 487 -11.51 15.39 -7.48
CA SER A 487 -10.15 15.43 -6.95
C SER A 487 -9.17 16.17 -7.87
N GLU A 488 -8.46 17.15 -7.32
CA GLU A 488 -7.46 18.00 -7.99
C GLU A 488 -6.07 17.82 -7.34
N GLY A 489 -5.02 17.72 -8.16
CA GLY A 489 -3.66 17.53 -7.67
C GLY A 489 -3.51 16.32 -6.74
N LYS A 490 -2.60 16.40 -5.76
CA LYS A 490 -2.35 15.31 -4.80
C LYS A 490 -3.27 15.31 -3.58
N ARG A 491 -3.81 16.47 -3.19
CA ARG A 491 -4.44 16.71 -1.88
C ARG A 491 -5.75 17.49 -1.94
N HIS A 492 -6.24 17.90 -3.10
CA HIS A 492 -7.39 18.79 -3.15
C HIS A 492 -8.64 18.09 -3.67
N LEU A 493 -9.79 18.54 -3.19
CA LEU A 493 -11.09 18.38 -3.83
C LEU A 493 -11.57 19.77 -4.28
N VAL A 494 -12.27 19.82 -5.40
CA VAL A 494 -12.78 21.05 -5.99
C VAL A 494 -14.27 20.89 -6.26
N GLY A 495 -15.08 21.84 -5.83
CA GLY A 495 -16.48 21.95 -6.23
C GLY A 495 -16.59 22.83 -7.46
N VAL A 496 -17.07 22.26 -8.56
CA VAL A 496 -17.21 22.92 -9.85
C VAL A 496 -18.69 23.10 -10.18
N ASP A 497 -19.11 24.33 -10.43
CA ASP A 497 -20.43 24.60 -11.01
C ASP A 497 -20.43 24.17 -12.47
N LEU A 498 -21.31 23.23 -12.83
CA LEU A 498 -21.39 22.68 -14.18
C LEU A 498 -22.14 23.59 -15.16
N GLU A 499 -22.99 24.49 -14.66
CA GLU A 499 -23.71 25.45 -15.50
C GLU A 499 -22.84 26.68 -15.78
N ALA A 500 -22.24 27.27 -14.74
CA ALA A 500 -21.37 28.43 -14.88
C ALA A 500 -19.99 28.06 -15.45
N GLY A 501 -19.52 26.83 -15.23
CA GLY A 501 -18.17 26.42 -15.63
C GLY A 501 -17.07 27.00 -14.74
N GLU A 502 -17.37 27.24 -13.46
CA GLU A 502 -16.47 27.92 -12.53
C GLU A 502 -16.16 27.05 -11.30
N VAL A 503 -15.01 27.28 -10.70
CA VAL A 503 -14.63 26.67 -9.42
C VAL A 503 -15.25 27.48 -8.29
N LEU A 504 -16.14 26.86 -7.53
CA LEU A 504 -16.81 27.49 -6.39
C LEU A 504 -15.96 27.42 -5.12
N TRP A 505 -15.27 26.31 -4.88
CA TRP A 505 -14.44 26.13 -3.70
C TRP A 505 -13.36 25.07 -3.90
N ARG A 506 -12.33 25.11 -3.04
CA ARG A 506 -11.28 24.09 -2.93
C ARG A 506 -11.13 23.63 -1.48
N TYR A 507 -11.18 22.32 -1.28
CA TYR A 507 -10.88 21.68 -0.01
C TYR A 507 -9.48 21.06 -0.07
N ALA A 508 -8.65 21.32 0.94
CA ALA A 508 -7.31 20.74 1.07
C ALA A 508 -7.29 19.65 2.14
N ALA A 509 -7.10 18.40 1.71
CA ALA A 509 -6.71 17.32 2.60
C ALA A 509 -5.27 17.53 3.08
N ARG A 510 -4.94 16.96 4.23
CA ARG A 510 -3.63 17.11 4.85
C ARG A 510 -2.60 16.19 4.21
N ARG A 511 -3.04 14.98 3.88
CA ARG A 511 -2.22 13.92 3.27
C ARG A 511 -2.59 13.75 1.80
N ALA A 512 -1.58 13.45 0.99
CA ALA A 512 -1.82 12.96 -0.35
C ALA A 512 -2.41 11.56 -0.27
N GLY A 513 -3.55 11.36 -0.93
CA GLY A 513 -4.29 10.13 -0.77
C GLY A 513 -5.37 10.00 -1.83
N THR A 514 -5.96 8.81 -1.86
CA THR A 514 -7.12 8.59 -2.72
C THR A 514 -8.36 8.96 -1.95
N PHE A 515 -9.18 9.85 -2.53
CA PHE A 515 -10.45 10.21 -1.93
C PHE A 515 -11.50 9.12 -2.17
N ARG A 516 -12.43 8.99 -1.24
CA ARG A 516 -13.67 8.23 -1.35
C ARG A 516 -14.77 9.17 -0.88
N LEU A 517 -15.78 9.36 -1.72
CA LEU A 517 -16.83 10.35 -1.50
C LEU A 517 -18.17 9.62 -1.36
N ARG A 518 -18.94 9.96 -0.32
CA ARG A 518 -20.33 9.55 -0.17
C ARG A 518 -21.20 10.78 0.04
N ARG A 519 -22.17 11.00 -0.84
CA ARG A 519 -23.16 12.08 -0.69
C ARG A 519 -24.21 11.70 0.35
N ALA A 520 -24.60 12.65 1.20
CA ALA A 520 -25.69 12.56 2.15
C ALA A 520 -26.41 13.91 2.21
N GLY A 521 -27.51 14.08 1.45
CA GLY A 521 -28.18 15.38 1.31
C GLY A 521 -27.20 16.46 0.82
N ARG A 522 -27.06 17.56 1.57
CA ARG A 522 -26.13 18.65 1.28
C ARG A 522 -24.67 18.37 1.69
N LEU A 523 -24.39 17.25 2.36
CA LEU A 523 -23.05 16.86 2.76
C LEU A 523 -22.40 15.92 1.74
N VAL A 524 -21.08 16.02 1.64
CA VAL A 524 -20.23 14.95 1.10
C VAL A 524 -19.29 14.49 2.20
N ILE A 525 -19.38 13.20 2.53
CA ILE A 525 -18.49 12.51 3.44
C ILE A 525 -17.24 12.10 2.67
N VAL A 526 -16.08 12.48 3.20
CA VAL A 526 -14.77 12.34 2.58
C VAL A 526 -13.88 11.45 3.43
N SER A 527 -13.44 10.33 2.84
CA SER A 527 -12.35 9.51 3.35
C SER A 527 -11.13 9.69 2.43
N SER A 528 -9.98 10.10 2.97
CA SER A 528 -8.76 10.37 2.18
C SER A 528 -7.57 9.48 2.55
N GLY A 529 -7.77 8.45 3.38
CA GLY A 529 -6.69 7.68 4.01
C GLY A 529 -6.05 8.39 5.20
N GLU A 530 -6.68 9.44 5.72
CA GLU A 530 -6.31 10.09 6.98
C GLU A 530 -7.02 9.43 8.16
N GLN A 531 -6.54 9.70 9.38
CA GLN A 531 -7.20 9.36 10.65
C GLN A 531 -8.52 10.12 10.87
N ALA A 532 -8.89 11.01 9.94
CA ALA A 532 -10.10 11.81 10.00
C ALA A 532 -11.09 11.41 8.91
N LEU A 533 -12.35 11.20 9.31
CA LEU A 533 -13.51 11.20 8.43
C LEU A 533 -14.13 12.60 8.45
N THR A 534 -14.24 13.24 7.30
CA THR A 534 -14.68 14.65 7.22
C THR A 534 -15.97 14.77 6.44
N ALA A 535 -16.93 15.55 6.94
CA ALA A 535 -18.08 15.99 6.15
C ALA A 535 -17.89 17.43 5.69
N ILE A 536 -18.17 17.66 4.42
CA ILE A 536 -18.04 18.96 3.76
C ILE A 536 -19.40 19.40 3.25
N ASP A 537 -19.72 20.67 3.45
CA ASP A 537 -20.85 21.34 2.81
C ASP A 537 -20.61 21.41 1.31
N VAL A 538 -21.52 20.83 0.52
CA VAL A 538 -21.35 20.78 -0.93
C VAL A 538 -21.36 22.16 -1.57
N VAL A 539 -22.11 23.13 -1.03
CA VAL A 539 -22.25 24.46 -1.65
C VAL A 539 -21.04 25.33 -1.33
N GLY A 540 -20.63 25.39 -0.06
CA GLY A 540 -19.56 26.28 0.40
C GLY A 540 -18.17 25.65 0.49
N GLY A 541 -18.05 24.32 0.44
CA GLY A 541 -16.78 23.62 0.62
C GLY A 541 -16.24 23.63 2.05
N ASN A 542 -17.03 24.12 3.00
CA ASN A 542 -16.64 24.22 4.41
C ASN A 542 -16.76 22.87 5.11
N VAL A 543 -15.82 22.60 6.03
CA VAL A 543 -15.91 21.42 6.90
C VAL A 543 -17.02 21.64 7.91
N VAL A 544 -18.03 20.76 7.89
CA VAL A 544 -19.18 20.81 8.80
C VAL A 544 -18.88 20.06 10.08
N TRP A 545 -18.31 18.85 9.95
CA TRP A 545 -17.83 18.07 11.07
C TRP A 545 -16.64 17.22 10.66
N ARG A 546 -15.87 16.78 11.66
CA ARG A 546 -14.72 15.89 11.53
C ARG A 546 -14.69 14.91 12.69
N TYR A 547 -14.74 13.63 12.37
CA TYR A 547 -14.56 12.54 13.31
C TYR A 547 -13.15 11.97 13.18
N CYS A 548 -12.45 11.76 14.29
CA CYS A 548 -11.09 11.24 14.29
C CYS A 548 -11.03 9.86 14.95
N ASP A 549 -10.31 8.94 14.33
CA ASP A 549 -9.98 7.62 14.85
C ASP A 549 -8.46 7.41 14.79
N ARG A 550 -7.91 6.55 15.64
CA ARG A 550 -6.48 6.19 15.57
C ARG A 550 -6.15 5.43 14.27
N LEU A 551 -7.13 4.76 13.67
CA LEU A 551 -7.03 4.10 12.38
C LEU A 551 -7.44 5.04 11.23
N ARG A 552 -6.94 4.76 10.03
CA ARG A 552 -7.19 5.59 8.83
C ARG A 552 -8.51 5.25 8.16
N PHE A 553 -9.24 6.24 7.66
CA PHE A 553 -10.43 6.02 6.85
C PHE A 553 -10.06 5.84 5.37
N ALA A 554 -9.95 4.59 4.93
CA ALA A 554 -9.59 4.23 3.56
C ALA A 554 -10.77 3.68 2.71
N HIS A 555 -11.95 3.53 3.32
CA HIS A 555 -13.15 2.98 2.68
C HIS A 555 -14.24 4.03 2.42
N VAL A 556 -15.14 3.72 1.48
CA VAL A 556 -16.37 4.50 1.28
C VAL A 556 -17.29 4.28 2.48
N ALA A 557 -17.83 5.37 3.06
CA ALA A 557 -18.86 5.29 4.10
C ALA A 557 -20.24 4.96 3.50
N THR A 558 -21.12 4.38 4.31
CA THR A 558 -22.53 4.14 3.96
C THR A 558 -23.42 5.00 4.84
N VAL A 559 -24.42 5.65 4.22
CA VAL A 559 -25.41 6.48 4.93
C VAL A 559 -26.81 5.95 4.63
N ALA A 560 -27.60 5.68 5.67
CA ALA A 560 -28.98 5.21 5.58
C ALA A 560 -29.74 5.55 6.88
N ASP A 561 -30.99 6.02 6.78
CA ASP A 561 -31.89 6.34 7.90
C ASP A 561 -31.20 7.08 9.06
N ASP A 562 -30.68 8.28 8.80
CA ASP A 562 -29.95 9.10 9.78
C ASP A 562 -28.78 8.38 10.48
N SER A 563 -28.18 7.39 9.82
CA SER A 563 -27.07 6.61 10.34
C SER A 563 -25.93 6.59 9.33
N LEU A 564 -24.71 6.80 9.82
CA LEU A 564 -23.49 6.71 9.02
C LEU A 564 -22.62 5.59 9.55
N PHE A 565 -22.24 4.66 8.67
CA PHE A 565 -21.31 3.58 8.98
C PHE A 565 -20.03 3.75 8.17
N ALA A 566 -18.90 3.79 8.87
CA ALA A 566 -17.58 3.94 8.27
C ALA A 566 -16.60 2.91 8.82
N LEU A 567 -15.69 2.46 7.97
CA LEU A 567 -14.61 1.55 8.35
C LEU A 567 -13.31 2.35 8.48
N ALA A 568 -12.74 2.34 9.68
CA ALA A 568 -11.39 2.81 9.96
C ALA A 568 -10.45 1.60 9.94
N GLY A 569 -9.33 1.70 9.24
CA GLY A 569 -8.41 0.60 8.96
C GLY A 569 -7.88 0.70 7.53
N ASP A 570 -6.75 0.04 7.30
CA ASP A 570 -6.20 -0.06 5.96
C ASP A 570 -7.06 -1.01 5.10
N GLY A 571 -7.23 -0.68 3.82
CA GLY A 571 -7.99 -1.51 2.88
C GLY A 571 -7.42 -2.91 2.70
N ALA A 572 -8.22 -3.81 2.10
CA ALA A 572 -7.93 -5.24 1.97
C ALA A 572 -6.54 -5.60 1.42
N PHE A 573 -5.92 -4.72 0.63
CA PHE A 573 -4.64 -4.94 -0.05
C PHE A 573 -3.41 -4.37 0.69
N VAL A 574 -3.62 -3.62 1.78
CA VAL A 574 -2.54 -2.96 2.54
C VAL A 574 -2.58 -3.36 4.01
N SER A 575 -3.59 -4.11 4.45
CA SER A 575 -3.90 -4.40 5.86
C SER A 575 -2.69 -4.94 6.65
N ARG A 576 -2.02 -4.04 7.39
CA ARG A 576 -0.97 -4.32 8.40
C ARG A 576 -1.49 -4.15 9.83
N GLY A 577 -2.71 -3.65 10.00
CA GLY A 577 -3.32 -3.28 11.29
C GLY A 577 -4.76 -3.79 11.48
N GLY A 578 -5.38 -3.35 12.58
CA GLY A 578 -6.79 -3.66 12.88
C GLY A 578 -7.77 -2.85 12.04
N THR A 579 -9.03 -3.29 12.03
CA THR A 579 -10.15 -2.57 11.40
C THR A 579 -11.22 -2.31 12.45
N ARG A 580 -11.84 -1.12 12.41
CA ARG A 580 -12.93 -0.70 13.29
C ARG A 580 -14.12 -0.24 12.48
N LEU A 581 -15.30 -0.72 12.83
CA LEU A 581 -16.58 -0.21 12.34
C LEU A 581 -17.04 0.91 13.28
N CYS A 582 -17.28 2.09 12.73
CA CYS A 582 -17.77 3.26 13.44
C CYS A 582 -19.19 3.58 13.00
N HIS A 583 -20.09 3.80 13.96
CA HIS A 583 -21.44 4.32 13.73
C HIS A 583 -21.51 5.75 14.23
N LEU A 584 -21.76 6.68 13.31
CA LEU A 584 -21.87 8.10 13.58
C LEU A 584 -23.26 8.62 13.20
N ASP A 585 -23.64 9.75 13.79
CA ASP A 585 -24.70 10.58 13.24
C ASP A 585 -24.16 11.35 12.01
N PRO A 586 -24.74 11.18 10.80
CA PRO A 586 -24.22 11.79 9.57
C PRO A 586 -24.24 13.32 9.56
N TRP A 587 -25.00 13.95 10.44
CA TRP A 587 -25.29 15.39 10.40
C TRP A 587 -24.45 16.17 11.41
N SER A 588 -24.26 15.62 12.60
CA SER A 588 -23.44 16.19 13.67
C SER A 588 -21.99 15.69 13.65
N GLY A 589 -21.75 14.47 13.12
CA GLY A 589 -20.45 13.79 13.22
C GLY A 589 -20.21 13.09 14.56
N SER A 590 -21.18 13.14 15.48
CA SER A 590 -21.08 12.52 16.80
C SER A 590 -21.06 10.99 16.70
N ALA A 591 -20.12 10.36 17.41
CA ALA A 591 -20.08 8.90 17.51
C ALA A 591 -21.21 8.36 18.38
N ARG A 592 -21.88 7.32 17.89
CA ARG A 592 -22.89 6.56 18.63
C ARG A 592 -22.24 5.34 19.28
N TRP A 593 -21.53 4.55 18.48
CA TRP A 593 -20.71 3.44 18.95
C TRP A 593 -19.61 3.10 17.95
N SER A 594 -18.61 2.33 18.40
CA SER A 594 -17.58 1.79 17.52
C SER A 594 -17.15 0.41 18.01
N VAL A 595 -16.93 -0.53 17.09
CA VAL A 595 -16.52 -1.90 17.39
C VAL A 595 -15.31 -2.30 16.57
N SER A 596 -14.31 -2.89 17.21
CA SER A 596 -13.16 -3.48 16.51
C SER A 596 -13.59 -4.78 15.84
N LEU A 597 -13.30 -4.91 14.55
CA LEU A 597 -13.46 -6.17 13.83
C LEU A 597 -12.38 -7.17 14.27
N ARG A 598 -12.60 -8.45 13.95
CA ARG A 598 -11.63 -9.52 14.21
C ARG A 598 -10.26 -9.19 13.62
N GLU A 599 -9.20 -9.64 14.29
CA GLU A 599 -7.83 -9.43 13.82
C GLU A 599 -7.65 -10.03 12.40
N GLY A 600 -7.03 -9.26 11.50
CA GLY A 600 -6.86 -9.65 10.10
C GLY A 600 -8.11 -9.53 9.23
N ALA A 601 -9.22 -8.97 9.73
CA ALA A 601 -10.39 -8.66 8.93
C ALA A 601 -10.04 -7.65 7.83
N ARG A 602 -10.25 -8.04 6.57
CA ARG A 602 -10.00 -7.24 5.37
C ARG A 602 -11.31 -6.89 4.69
N PRO A 603 -11.94 -5.74 4.97
CA PRO A 603 -13.19 -5.38 4.33
C PRO A 603 -13.03 -5.24 2.82
N ILE A 604 -13.93 -5.85 2.07
CA ILE A 604 -13.90 -5.84 0.59
C ILE A 604 -14.88 -4.82 -0.01
N ALA A 605 -15.80 -4.29 0.79
CA ALA A 605 -16.78 -3.30 0.36
C ALA A 605 -17.12 -2.31 1.49
N ALA A 606 -17.94 -1.32 1.18
CA ALA A 606 -18.56 -0.46 2.18
C ALA A 606 -19.55 -1.28 3.06
N PRO A 607 -19.83 -0.85 4.30
CA PRO A 607 -20.83 -1.51 5.14
C PRO A 607 -22.20 -1.60 4.44
N LEU A 608 -22.84 -2.76 4.53
CA LEU A 608 -24.19 -3.01 4.02
C LEU A 608 -25.18 -2.68 5.14
N VAL A 609 -26.17 -1.83 4.90
CA VAL A 609 -27.14 -1.44 5.93
C VAL A 609 -28.49 -2.07 5.61
N ALA A 610 -28.94 -2.95 6.49
CA ALA A 610 -30.28 -3.52 6.52
C ALA A 610 -31.14 -2.74 7.53
N ARG A 611 -32.40 -3.15 7.74
CA ARG A 611 -33.34 -2.45 8.62
C ARG A 611 -32.83 -2.32 10.06
N ASN A 612 -32.43 -3.45 10.64
CA ASN A 612 -32.00 -3.54 12.05
C ASN A 612 -30.49 -3.78 12.21
N ASN A 613 -29.81 -4.23 11.16
CA ASN A 613 -28.42 -4.67 11.23
C ASN A 613 -27.54 -3.95 10.21
N VAL A 614 -26.26 -3.81 10.53
CA VAL A 614 -25.21 -3.42 9.58
C VAL A 614 -24.26 -4.58 9.38
N LEU A 615 -23.92 -4.90 8.14
CA LEU A 615 -23.11 -6.04 7.78
C LEU A 615 -21.79 -5.58 7.15
N VAL A 616 -20.72 -6.27 7.51
CA VAL A 616 -19.38 -6.07 6.93
C VAL A 616 -18.93 -7.36 6.27
N ALA A 617 -18.70 -7.28 4.95
CA ALA A 617 -18.08 -8.35 4.19
C ALA A 617 -16.56 -8.23 4.26
N THR A 618 -15.89 -9.31 4.66
CA THR A 618 -14.43 -9.37 4.84
C THR A 618 -13.85 -10.56 4.09
N LEU A 619 -12.65 -10.42 3.54
CA LEU A 619 -11.92 -11.49 2.88
C LEU A 619 -10.91 -12.12 3.85
N GLY A 620 -11.02 -13.43 4.05
CA GLY A 620 -10.08 -14.24 4.82
C GLY A 620 -9.46 -15.35 3.97
N GLY A 621 -8.62 -16.18 4.59
CA GLY A 621 -7.96 -17.30 3.90
C GLY A 621 -8.89 -18.40 3.38
N ARG A 622 -10.17 -18.39 3.79
CA ARG A 622 -11.20 -19.36 3.36
C ARG A 622 -12.24 -18.75 2.39
N GLY A 623 -12.07 -17.48 1.99
CA GLY A 623 -13.03 -16.74 1.18
C GLY A 623 -13.70 -15.60 1.95
N THR A 624 -14.90 -15.23 1.52
CA THR A 624 -15.65 -14.10 2.06
C THR A 624 -16.46 -14.50 3.29
N ARG A 625 -16.28 -13.74 4.37
CA ARG A 625 -17.05 -13.82 5.62
C ARG A 625 -17.92 -12.59 5.78
N LEU A 626 -19.15 -12.80 6.22
CA LEU A 626 -20.11 -11.75 6.55
C LEU A 626 -20.29 -11.70 8.07
N THR A 627 -20.13 -10.51 8.65
CA THR A 627 -20.41 -10.25 10.08
C THR A 627 -21.50 -9.20 10.17
N ALA A 628 -22.58 -9.51 10.89
CA ALA A 628 -23.67 -8.59 11.15
C ALA A 628 -23.60 -8.03 12.57
N PHE A 629 -23.88 -6.75 12.70
CA PHE A 629 -23.92 -6.01 13.96
C PHE A 629 -25.29 -5.36 14.12
N ASP A 630 -25.82 -5.34 15.34
CA ASP A 630 -27.03 -4.59 15.64
C ASP A 630 -26.77 -3.09 15.39
N LYS A 631 -27.67 -2.44 14.66
CA LYS A 631 -27.53 -1.04 14.24
C LYS A 631 -27.50 -0.08 15.44
N LYS A 632 -28.15 -0.43 16.56
CA LYS A 632 -28.29 0.42 17.75
C LYS A 632 -27.14 0.23 18.74
N SER A 633 -26.74 -1.00 19.04
CA SER A 633 -25.72 -1.31 20.07
C SER A 633 -24.33 -1.56 19.48
N GLY A 634 -24.24 -2.00 18.23
CA GLY A 634 -22.97 -2.47 17.63
C GLY A 634 -22.55 -3.87 18.09
N GLU A 635 -23.41 -4.59 18.82
CA GLU A 635 -23.16 -5.97 19.22
C GLU A 635 -23.23 -6.91 18.00
N VAL A 636 -22.39 -7.95 18.00
CA VAL A 636 -22.40 -8.96 16.94
C VAL A 636 -23.69 -9.78 17.03
N VAL A 637 -24.47 -9.77 15.96
CA VAL A 637 -25.69 -10.58 15.84
C VAL A 637 -25.33 -11.97 15.31
N PHE A 638 -24.58 -12.03 14.21
CA PHE A 638 -24.07 -13.28 13.66
C PHE A 638 -22.75 -13.08 12.91
N GLU A 639 -22.03 -14.19 12.75
CA GLU A 639 -20.89 -14.33 11.84
C GLU A 639 -21.09 -15.55 10.96
N ARG A 640 -20.83 -15.40 9.66
CA ARG A 640 -20.99 -16.50 8.69
C ARG A 640 -19.90 -16.47 7.63
N ASP A 641 -19.23 -17.61 7.46
CA ASP A 641 -18.45 -17.87 6.25
C ASP A 641 -19.46 -18.05 5.10
N ALA A 642 -19.41 -17.15 4.12
CA ALA A 642 -20.48 -17.00 3.14
C ALA A 642 -20.18 -17.74 1.84
N CYS A 643 -19.03 -17.48 1.22
CA CYS A 643 -18.63 -18.10 -0.04
C CYS A 643 -17.11 -18.16 -0.17
N VAL A 644 -16.63 -19.05 -1.04
CA VAL A 644 -15.20 -19.17 -1.37
C VAL A 644 -14.78 -17.98 -2.22
N GLY A 645 -13.56 -17.47 -2.04
CA GLY A 645 -13.03 -16.35 -2.84
C GLY A 645 -13.59 -14.98 -2.45
N ALA A 646 -13.17 -13.95 -3.18
CA ALA A 646 -13.70 -12.60 -3.06
C ALA A 646 -15.09 -12.51 -3.69
N ALA A 647 -16.00 -11.77 -3.04
CA ALA A 647 -17.36 -11.56 -3.53
C ALA A 647 -17.73 -10.08 -3.60
N ALA A 648 -18.57 -9.74 -4.56
CA ALA A 648 -19.23 -8.45 -4.64
C ALA A 648 -20.55 -8.49 -3.84
N PRO A 649 -20.67 -7.71 -2.75
CA PRO A 649 -21.88 -7.68 -1.94
C PRO A 649 -22.89 -6.64 -2.42
N LEU A 650 -24.18 -6.98 -2.29
CA LEU A 650 -25.33 -6.08 -2.45
C LEU A 650 -26.35 -6.37 -1.34
N ILE A 651 -26.97 -5.34 -0.77
CA ILE A 651 -28.13 -5.50 0.11
C ILE A 651 -29.40 -5.15 -0.66
N VAL A 652 -30.40 -6.02 -0.63
CA VAL A 652 -31.75 -5.78 -1.16
C VAL A 652 -32.73 -6.05 -0.04
N ASP A 653 -33.40 -5.00 0.45
CA ASP A 653 -34.18 -5.03 1.67
C ASP A 653 -33.36 -5.58 2.86
N ASP A 654 -33.78 -6.71 3.43
CA ASP A 654 -33.08 -7.43 4.50
C ASP A 654 -32.37 -8.69 3.98
N VAL A 655 -31.95 -8.71 2.71
CA VAL A 655 -31.22 -9.82 2.08
C VAL A 655 -29.86 -9.37 1.57
N ALA A 656 -28.78 -9.91 2.14
CA ALA A 656 -27.42 -9.70 1.68
C ALA A 656 -27.07 -10.73 0.59
N VAL A 657 -26.92 -10.25 -0.64
CA VAL A 657 -26.53 -11.05 -1.80
C VAL A 657 -25.03 -10.90 -2.05
N LEU A 658 -24.31 -12.01 -2.16
CA LEU A 658 -22.88 -12.07 -2.38
C LEU A 658 -22.62 -12.83 -3.68
N ASN A 659 -22.04 -12.16 -4.67
CA ASN A 659 -21.66 -12.75 -5.93
C ASN A 659 -20.15 -12.99 -5.95
N SER A 660 -19.74 -14.26 -5.81
CA SER A 660 -18.34 -14.66 -5.70
C SER A 660 -17.67 -14.85 -7.05
N GLU A 661 -16.37 -14.57 -7.09
CA GLU A 661 -15.49 -14.95 -8.18
C GLU A 661 -15.45 -16.48 -8.39
N SER A 662 -15.82 -17.30 -7.41
CA SER A 662 -15.87 -18.76 -7.55
C SER A 662 -17.10 -19.27 -8.30
N GLY A 663 -17.91 -18.39 -8.91
CA GLY A 663 -19.17 -18.76 -9.57
C GLY A 663 -20.34 -18.96 -8.60
N GLU A 664 -20.14 -18.70 -7.31
CA GLU A 664 -21.16 -18.88 -6.28
C GLU A 664 -21.94 -17.58 -6.04
N LEU A 665 -23.26 -17.65 -6.10
CA LEU A 665 -24.15 -16.60 -5.61
C LEU A 665 -24.87 -17.10 -4.36
N ILE A 666 -24.69 -16.40 -3.25
CA ILE A 666 -25.36 -16.71 -1.99
C ILE A 666 -26.16 -15.52 -1.49
N ALA A 667 -27.38 -15.77 -1.04
CA ALA A 667 -28.23 -14.78 -0.40
C ALA A 667 -28.48 -15.17 1.04
N ILE A 668 -28.18 -14.22 1.93
CA ILE A 668 -28.20 -14.39 3.37
C ILE A 668 -29.22 -13.42 3.97
N ASP A 669 -30.07 -13.90 4.85
CA ASP A 669 -30.96 -13.06 5.65
C ASP A 669 -30.14 -12.17 6.57
N ALA A 670 -30.34 -10.86 6.47
CA ALA A 670 -29.58 -9.87 7.21
C ALA A 670 -29.91 -9.86 8.72
N SER A 671 -31.02 -10.47 9.14
CA SER A 671 -31.49 -10.48 10.53
C SER A 671 -30.81 -11.56 11.38
N ASP A 672 -30.67 -12.78 10.84
CA ASP A 672 -30.19 -13.96 11.57
C ASP A 672 -29.03 -14.70 10.88
N GLY A 673 -28.69 -14.31 9.66
CA GLY A 673 -27.62 -14.90 8.87
C GLY A 673 -28.01 -16.19 8.15
N SER A 674 -29.26 -16.64 8.21
CA SER A 674 -29.75 -17.83 7.51
C SER A 674 -29.57 -17.70 5.99
N ILE A 675 -29.22 -18.80 5.32
CA ILE A 675 -29.11 -18.79 3.85
C ILE A 675 -30.52 -18.88 3.29
N ARG A 676 -30.94 -17.87 2.53
CA ARG A 676 -32.24 -17.89 1.84
C ARG A 676 -32.18 -18.73 0.57
N TYR A 677 -31.13 -18.53 -0.22
CA TYR A 677 -30.89 -19.32 -1.42
C TYR A 677 -29.42 -19.30 -1.81
N ARG A 678 -29.03 -20.28 -2.62
CA ARG A 678 -27.67 -20.45 -3.14
C ARG A 678 -27.73 -20.97 -4.57
N HIS A 679 -26.90 -20.39 -5.44
CA HIS A 679 -26.70 -20.83 -6.81
C HIS A 679 -25.21 -21.02 -7.08
N VAL A 680 -24.86 -22.04 -7.86
CA VAL A 680 -23.50 -22.29 -8.34
C VAL A 680 -23.58 -22.25 -9.86
N PHE A 681 -23.03 -21.19 -10.46
CA PHE A 681 -23.08 -20.96 -11.91
C PHE A 681 -21.84 -21.50 -12.63
N ALA A 682 -20.73 -21.67 -11.91
CA ALA A 682 -19.51 -22.30 -12.39
C ALA A 682 -18.85 -23.09 -11.26
N GLU A 683 -18.23 -24.22 -11.58
CA GLU A 683 -17.45 -25.01 -10.62
C GLU A 683 -15.96 -24.61 -10.72
N GLY A 684 -15.45 -23.93 -9.71
CA GLY A 684 -14.01 -23.71 -9.53
C GLY A 684 -13.47 -22.37 -10.04
N PHE A 685 -12.14 -22.34 -10.23
CA PHE A 685 -11.38 -21.13 -10.60
C PHE A 685 -11.12 -20.99 -12.11
N ASP A 686 -11.55 -21.94 -12.95
CA ASP A 686 -11.23 -22.00 -14.37
C ASP A 686 -12.20 -21.19 -15.26
N GLY A 687 -11.66 -20.54 -16.30
CA GLY A 687 -12.41 -19.78 -17.32
C GLY A 687 -12.23 -18.25 -17.24
N ASP A 688 -12.66 -17.55 -18.30
CA ASP A 688 -12.68 -16.08 -18.32
C ASP A 688 -13.75 -15.54 -17.37
N ARG A 689 -13.37 -14.54 -16.58
CA ARG A 689 -14.18 -14.01 -15.46
C ARG A 689 -14.46 -12.53 -15.64
N PRO A 690 -15.68 -12.08 -15.30
CA PRO A 690 -15.98 -10.67 -15.23
C PRO A 690 -15.04 -9.96 -14.27
N ARG A 691 -14.48 -8.84 -14.70
CA ARG A 691 -13.77 -7.92 -13.80
C ARG A 691 -14.67 -7.27 -12.76
N ARG A 692 -15.98 -7.27 -12.99
CA ARG A 692 -16.99 -6.69 -12.11
C ARG A 692 -18.05 -7.72 -11.81
N LEU A 693 -18.17 -8.04 -10.53
CA LEU A 693 -19.13 -9.00 -10.03
C LEU A 693 -20.34 -8.33 -9.38
N GLU A 694 -20.38 -6.99 -9.32
CA GLU A 694 -21.48 -6.25 -8.68
C GLU A 694 -22.82 -6.58 -9.34
N PRO A 695 -23.77 -7.21 -8.62
CA PRO A 695 -25.11 -7.45 -9.13
C PRO A 695 -25.85 -6.13 -9.39
N VAL A 696 -26.67 -6.08 -10.44
CA VAL A 696 -27.50 -4.92 -10.77
C VAL A 696 -28.95 -5.22 -10.41
N LEU A 697 -29.51 -4.47 -9.45
CA LEU A 697 -30.95 -4.51 -9.14
C LEU A 697 -31.70 -3.52 -10.03
N ARG A 698 -32.66 -4.02 -10.83
CA ARG A 698 -33.47 -3.18 -11.71
C ARG A 698 -34.87 -3.77 -11.86
N SER A 699 -35.90 -2.92 -11.72
CA SER A 699 -37.31 -3.30 -11.87
C SER A 699 -37.70 -4.55 -11.07
N GLY A 700 -37.15 -4.72 -9.87
CA GLY A 700 -37.39 -5.87 -8.98
C GLY A 700 -36.70 -7.18 -9.38
N ALA A 701 -35.84 -7.19 -10.41
CA ALA A 701 -35.01 -8.31 -10.81
C ALA A 701 -33.52 -8.03 -10.54
N LEU A 702 -32.79 -9.09 -10.19
CA LEU A 702 -31.36 -9.06 -9.93
C LEU A 702 -30.60 -9.64 -11.11
N PHE A 703 -29.75 -8.83 -11.74
CA PHE A 703 -28.87 -9.23 -12.85
C PHE A 703 -27.47 -9.52 -12.29
N VAL A 704 -27.02 -10.76 -12.43
CA VAL A 704 -25.81 -11.28 -11.80
C VAL A 704 -24.77 -11.63 -12.88
N PRO A 705 -23.68 -10.86 -13.00
CA PRO A 705 -22.60 -11.16 -13.93
C PRO A 705 -21.75 -12.35 -13.43
N GLN A 706 -21.63 -13.37 -14.28
CA GLN A 706 -20.76 -14.55 -14.16
C GLN A 706 -20.21 -14.89 -15.56
N SER A 707 -20.07 -16.17 -15.93
CA SER A 707 -19.81 -16.57 -17.33
C SER A 707 -20.91 -16.10 -18.29
N ALA A 708 -22.13 -15.89 -17.78
CA ALA A 708 -23.24 -15.22 -18.43
C ALA A 708 -23.89 -14.23 -17.46
N VAL A 709 -24.90 -13.48 -17.92
CA VAL A 709 -25.72 -12.65 -17.01
C VAL A 709 -26.97 -13.43 -16.60
N HIS A 710 -27.02 -13.85 -15.34
CA HIS A 710 -28.19 -14.55 -14.79
C HIS A 710 -29.18 -13.55 -14.20
N VAL A 711 -30.48 -13.78 -14.39
CA VAL A 711 -31.53 -12.88 -13.90
C VAL A 711 -32.36 -13.62 -12.86
N LEU A 712 -32.35 -13.14 -11.63
CA LEU A 712 -32.98 -13.80 -10.48
C LEU A 712 -33.97 -12.87 -9.80
N ARG A 713 -34.96 -13.44 -9.12
CA ARG A 713 -35.79 -12.72 -8.15
C ARG A 713 -35.00 -12.54 -6.85
N PRO A 714 -34.82 -11.31 -6.33
CA PRO A 714 -34.04 -11.07 -5.11
C PRO A 714 -34.60 -11.74 -3.85
N SER A 715 -35.92 -11.96 -3.77
CA SER A 715 -36.59 -12.42 -2.54
C SER A 715 -36.37 -13.91 -2.23
N ASP A 716 -36.30 -14.74 -3.28
CA ASP A 716 -36.28 -16.21 -3.17
C ASP A 716 -35.24 -16.88 -4.09
N GLY A 717 -34.54 -16.11 -4.92
CA GLY A 717 -33.53 -16.65 -5.83
C GLY A 717 -34.09 -17.41 -7.03
N THR A 718 -35.39 -17.30 -7.33
CA THR A 718 -35.98 -17.92 -8.51
C THR A 718 -35.29 -17.38 -9.76
N LEU A 719 -34.76 -18.28 -10.61
CA LEU A 719 -34.17 -17.90 -11.90
C LEU A 719 -35.28 -17.45 -12.87
N LEU A 720 -35.31 -16.15 -13.18
CA LEU A 720 -36.27 -15.52 -14.10
C LEU A 720 -35.82 -15.66 -15.55
N GLY A 721 -34.51 -15.73 -15.80
CA GLY A 721 -33.95 -15.89 -17.14
C GLY A 721 -32.41 -15.80 -17.13
N SER A 722 -31.82 -15.84 -18.32
CA SER A 722 -30.40 -15.60 -18.55
C SER A 722 -30.20 -14.86 -19.86
N VAL A 723 -29.18 -14.02 -19.91
CA VAL A 723 -28.71 -13.38 -21.13
C VAL A 723 -27.57 -14.25 -21.67
N ALA A 724 -27.84 -14.92 -22.80
CA ALA A 724 -26.82 -15.69 -23.49
C ALA A 724 -25.92 -14.75 -24.29
N THR A 725 -24.78 -14.40 -23.69
CA THR A 725 -23.71 -13.60 -24.28
C THR A 725 -22.49 -14.50 -24.48
N ASP A 726 -21.80 -14.35 -25.59
CA ASP A 726 -20.47 -14.91 -25.83
C ASP A 726 -19.36 -14.01 -25.29
N LEU A 727 -19.69 -12.76 -24.93
CA LEU A 727 -18.79 -11.84 -24.25
C LEU A 727 -18.66 -12.14 -22.75
N VAL A 728 -17.46 -11.94 -22.20
CA VAL A 728 -17.24 -11.87 -20.76
C VAL A 728 -17.89 -10.60 -20.22
N PRO A 729 -18.85 -10.68 -19.26
CA PRO A 729 -19.63 -9.53 -18.83
C PRO A 729 -18.88 -8.62 -17.83
N ASP A 730 -17.74 -8.06 -18.25
CA ASP A 730 -16.90 -7.14 -17.45
C ASP A 730 -17.63 -5.87 -17.00
N LEU A 731 -18.67 -5.48 -17.73
CA LEU A 731 -19.61 -4.45 -17.34
C LEU A 731 -21.02 -4.84 -17.77
N VAL A 732 -21.95 -4.84 -16.82
CA VAL A 732 -23.38 -5.00 -17.09
C VAL A 732 -24.09 -3.68 -16.77
N ARG A 733 -24.92 -3.23 -17.71
CA ARG A 733 -25.87 -2.13 -17.53
C ARG A 733 -27.27 -2.59 -17.88
N VAL A 734 -28.26 -2.12 -17.13
CA VAL A 734 -29.67 -2.50 -17.30
C VAL A 734 -30.53 -1.24 -17.19
N ASP A 735 -31.37 -1.00 -18.21
CA ASP A 735 -32.20 0.21 -18.25
C ASP A 735 -33.60 0.04 -17.62
N GLU A 736 -34.48 1.04 -17.72
CA GLU A 736 -35.84 0.93 -17.14
C GLU A 736 -36.70 -0.17 -17.76
N ARG A 737 -36.43 -0.54 -19.03
CA ARG A 737 -37.18 -1.55 -19.77
C ARG A 737 -36.61 -2.95 -19.57
N CYS A 738 -35.59 -3.07 -18.72
CA CYS A 738 -34.79 -4.28 -18.56
C CYS A 738 -34.03 -4.69 -19.83
N ASP A 739 -33.75 -3.78 -20.77
CA ASP A 739 -32.77 -4.06 -21.81
C ASP A 739 -31.38 -4.16 -21.15
N VAL A 740 -30.60 -5.15 -21.55
CA VAL A 740 -29.29 -5.48 -20.95
C VAL A 740 -28.18 -5.13 -21.94
N TYR A 741 -27.15 -4.46 -21.45
CA TYR A 741 -25.97 -4.08 -22.22
C TYR A 741 -24.77 -4.69 -21.54
N VAL A 742 -24.09 -5.58 -22.26
CA VAL A 742 -22.91 -6.31 -21.81
C VAL A 742 -21.72 -5.74 -22.57
N ALA A 743 -20.67 -5.35 -21.84
CA ALA A 743 -19.42 -4.90 -22.43
C ALA A 743 -18.24 -5.69 -21.88
N GLU A 744 -17.33 -6.06 -22.78
CA GLU A 744 -16.11 -6.80 -22.52
C GLU A 744 -14.88 -5.91 -22.75
N GLU A 745 -13.83 -6.09 -21.96
CA GLU A 745 -12.60 -5.30 -22.09
C GLU A 745 -11.90 -5.46 -23.46
N SER A 746 -12.16 -6.54 -24.18
CA SER A 746 -11.68 -6.76 -25.55
C SER A 746 -12.12 -5.66 -26.53
N GLY A 747 -13.16 -4.88 -26.17
CA GLY A 747 -13.71 -3.82 -26.99
C GLY A 747 -15.08 -4.14 -27.58
N HIS A 748 -15.74 -5.22 -27.17
CA HIS A 748 -17.05 -5.58 -27.70
C HIS A 748 -18.18 -5.21 -26.75
N ILE A 749 -19.31 -4.80 -27.33
CA ILE A 749 -20.55 -4.51 -26.61
C ILE A 749 -21.70 -5.24 -27.31
N GLN A 750 -22.57 -5.85 -26.51
CA GLN A 750 -23.82 -6.44 -26.97
C GLN A 750 -25.00 -5.86 -26.20
N ALA A 751 -26.04 -5.49 -26.93
CA ALA A 751 -27.32 -5.06 -26.37
C ALA A 751 -28.38 -6.14 -26.59
N PHE A 752 -29.21 -6.36 -25.58
CA PHE A 752 -30.28 -7.34 -25.57
C PHE A 752 -31.58 -6.66 -25.15
N SER A 753 -32.68 -6.98 -25.83
CA SER A 753 -34.01 -6.53 -25.44
C SER A 753 -34.68 -7.52 -24.50
N GLY A 754 -35.22 -7.03 -23.39
CA GLY A 754 -36.04 -7.82 -22.48
C GLY A 754 -37.45 -8.03 -23.05
N ALA A 755 -37.76 -9.21 -23.57
CA ALA A 755 -39.09 -9.54 -24.07
C ALA A 755 -40.04 -9.89 -22.91
N ALA A 756 -40.50 -8.87 -22.18
CA ALA A 756 -41.63 -9.00 -21.27
C ALA A 756 -42.90 -8.42 -21.93
N ARG A 757 -43.67 -9.26 -22.64
CA ARG A 757 -45.09 -8.95 -22.87
C ARG A 757 -45.87 -9.27 -21.60
N THR A 758 -45.90 -8.32 -20.67
CA THR A 758 -46.91 -8.29 -19.60
C THR A 758 -47.53 -6.90 -19.58
N GLN A 759 -48.82 -6.82 -19.88
CA GLN A 759 -49.59 -5.58 -19.79
C GLN A 759 -49.43 -4.98 -18.38
N PRO A 760 -49.24 -3.66 -18.24
CA PRO A 760 -49.36 -3.01 -16.94
C PRO A 760 -50.82 -3.11 -16.51
N THR A 761 -51.12 -3.87 -15.45
CA THR A 761 -52.41 -3.77 -14.77
C THR A 761 -52.46 -2.39 -14.10
N HIS A 762 -53.14 -1.44 -14.74
CA HIS A 762 -53.47 -0.17 -14.12
C HIS A 762 -54.33 -0.42 -12.87
N LEU A 763 -53.75 -0.32 -11.68
CA LEU A 763 -54.53 -0.04 -10.48
C LEU A 763 -54.98 1.42 -10.58
N ARG A 764 -56.27 1.60 -10.83
CA ARG A 764 -56.94 2.91 -10.80
C ARG A 764 -56.71 3.55 -9.44
N LEU A 765 -56.22 4.79 -9.47
CA LEU A 765 -56.41 5.77 -8.41
C LEU A 765 -57.93 5.91 -8.13
N VAL A 766 -58.37 5.48 -6.96
CA VAL A 766 -59.58 6.02 -6.34
C VAL A 766 -59.12 6.98 -5.26
N ARG A 767 -59.39 8.26 -5.48
CA ARG A 767 -59.26 9.30 -4.46
C ARG A 767 -60.31 9.06 -3.38
N SER A 768 -59.89 9.12 -2.12
CA SER A 768 -60.68 9.64 -1.00
C SER A 768 -59.75 10.37 -0.05
#